data_AF-A0A7J6HK13-F1
#
_entry.id   AF-A0A7J6HK13-F1
#
_cell.length_a   1.000
_cell.length_b   1.000
_cell.length_c   1.000
_cell.angle_alpha   90.00
_cell.angle_beta   90.00
_cell.angle_gamma   90.00
#
_symmetry.space_group_name_H-M   'P 1'
#
loop_
_entity.id
_entity.type
_entity.pdbx_description
1 polymer ?
#
loop_
_entity_poly.entity_id
_entity_poly.type
_entity_poly.pdbx_seq_one_letter_code
_entity_poly.pdbx_strand_id
1 'polypeptide(L)'
;MAIMASYHNLLPYLFLMFTNFHGVFPQPVNVTTSIMNPFNCSAKIKTCNALLYYNNEGITKEEVATYYHVNASSQIKSIIHGNNKEDYLISVPCSCSSMYGNNSYFYNTTYKVKLGDTFQNVSTKYYSGQGWRFEDEDKSFKPDNDYTMHLLCGCLESDSQIVVTYTVQDHDTLSSIATLLSAKFDDLVGLNGNLTQNPDFIKEGWVLFVPMEKNGIKISKTGMREKWKIITGILASVTFLSIATMIVILVRKKRIQQKNVEDPKGLAKILSAKKSFSLQNPFIPKENLEDFDSEKPVVFSLEEIEEATGNFDESRKVGEGGYGSVYFGILRNKEVAIKKMRSNKSKEFFAELKVLCRVHHINVVELLGYASGDDHLYLAYEYVRNGSLSEHLHDPLLKGHQPLSWSARAQIALGAAKGIEYIHDHTKERYVHRDIKTTNILLDESLRAKIADFGLAKLVGGANEDDLIATRLVGTPGYLPPESVKEFQITPKTDVFAFGVVLAELITGQRALIRNNREPNKMKSLITVVKTIFQDEDPESALEAEIDGNLRGSYPFEEIFKMGEIAESCLEEEAVDRPEMREIVVKLSQIMMSSTEWEASLGGNSQMAGAVSALFLLDIKGRVLIWRDYRGDVTAVQAERFFSKLIEKEGDPESQDPVAHDNGVSYMFIQHNNVYLMTASRQNCNAASLLFFLHRVVDVFKHYFEELEEESLRDNFVVVYELLDEIMDFGYPQYTEAKILSEFIKTDAYRMEVNQRPPMAVTNAVSWRSEGIQYKKNEVFLDVVESVNILVNSNGQIVRSDVVGALKMRTYLTGMPECKLGLNDRVLLEAQGRATKGKAIDLEDIKFHQCVRLARFENDRTISFIPPDGAFDLMNYRLNTQVKPLIWVEAQVERHSKSRVEMTVKARSQFKERSTATNVEIELPVPYDATNPEVRTSMGSAAYAPESDALVWKIKSFPGGKEYMLRAEFRLPTITAEEAAPERKAPIRVKFEIPYFTVSGIQVRYLKIIEKSGYQALPWVRYITMAGEYELRLI
;
A
#
# COMPACT_ATOMS: atom_id res chain seq x y z
N MET A 1 -32.52 -2.98 61.65
CA MET A 1 -32.11 -2.33 62.91
C MET A 1 -31.11 -1.25 62.55
N ALA A 2 -31.62 -0.11 62.09
CA ALA A 2 -31.72 1.15 62.85
C ALA A 2 -30.32 1.77 63.04
N ILE A 3 -29.95 2.88 62.39
CA ILE A 3 -30.70 4.13 62.19
C ILE A 3 -30.39 4.72 60.79
N MET A 4 -31.47 5.03 60.06
CA MET A 4 -31.59 6.00 58.97
C MET A 4 -31.53 7.42 59.52
N ALA A 5 -30.91 8.38 58.82
CA ALA A 5 -31.51 9.70 58.51
C ALA A 5 -30.51 10.68 57.85
N SER A 6 -31.05 11.47 56.92
CA SER A 6 -30.52 12.70 56.32
C SER A 6 -29.68 12.54 55.04
N TYR A 7 -30.36 12.46 53.89
CA TYR A 7 -30.33 13.49 52.83
C TYR A 7 -31.36 13.11 51.74
N HIS A 8 -32.63 13.42 52.02
CA HIS A 8 -33.71 13.53 51.04
C HIS A 8 -34.24 14.96 51.13
N ASN A 9 -34.29 15.66 49.98
CA ASN A 9 -35.07 16.84 49.60
C ASN A 9 -34.25 17.56 48.50
N LEU A 10 -34.63 17.67 47.23
CA LEU A 10 -35.92 17.56 46.56
C LEU A 10 -35.71 17.12 45.10
N LEU A 11 -36.24 15.95 44.74
CA LEU A 11 -36.87 15.70 43.43
C LEU A 11 -38.36 15.68 43.76
N PRO A 12 -39.09 16.79 43.57
CA PRO A 12 -40.07 16.79 42.49
C PRO A 12 -40.37 18.21 41.95
N TYR A 13 -39.83 18.53 40.78
CA TYR A 13 -40.47 19.46 39.83
C TYR A 13 -40.39 18.82 38.45
N LEU A 14 -40.98 17.62 38.36
CA LEU A 14 -41.31 17.00 37.09
C LEU A 14 -42.78 17.34 36.80
N PHE A 15 -43.00 17.95 35.64
CA PHE A 15 -44.25 17.94 34.87
C PHE A 15 -45.51 18.59 35.47
N LEU A 16 -45.87 19.77 34.94
CA LEU A 16 -47.16 20.04 34.26
C LEU A 16 -47.28 21.55 33.96
N MET A 17 -47.09 21.93 32.70
CA MET A 17 -47.96 22.85 31.95
C MET A 17 -47.51 22.81 30.49
N PHE A 18 -48.15 21.94 29.72
CA PHE A 18 -48.19 22.00 28.26
C PHE A 18 -49.26 23.01 27.82
N THR A 19 -49.16 23.41 26.55
CA THR A 19 -50.15 24.10 25.69
C THR A 19 -50.10 25.63 25.66
N ASN A 20 -49.54 26.17 24.59
CA ASN A 20 -50.31 26.75 23.48
C ASN A 20 -49.33 27.38 22.49
N PHE A 21 -49.27 26.86 21.25
CA PHE A 21 -49.28 27.66 20.03
C PHE A 21 -49.46 26.71 18.84
N HIS A 22 -50.71 26.59 18.38
CA HIS A 22 -51.00 26.22 17.01
C HIS A 22 -50.67 27.41 16.11
N GLY A 23 -50.07 27.16 14.94
CA GLY A 23 -49.86 28.21 13.95
C GLY A 23 -48.99 27.86 12.74
N VAL A 24 -49.40 26.85 11.96
CA VAL A 24 -49.23 26.71 10.50
C VAL A 24 -47.83 26.47 9.90
N PHE A 25 -47.74 25.40 9.09
CA PHE A 25 -46.65 24.99 8.22
C PHE A 25 -46.07 26.11 7.32
N PRO A 26 -44.82 25.95 6.87
CA PRO A 26 -44.58 25.92 5.43
C PRO A 26 -43.88 24.63 4.98
N GLN A 27 -44.34 24.14 3.83
CA GLN A 27 -43.84 22.98 3.09
C GLN A 27 -42.41 23.17 2.53
N PRO A 28 -41.73 22.08 2.12
CA PRO A 28 -40.36 22.12 1.62
C PRO A 28 -40.29 22.84 0.27
N VAL A 29 -39.22 23.61 0.05
CA VAL A 29 -38.95 24.24 -1.26
C VAL A 29 -37.73 23.57 -1.88
N ASN A 30 -37.95 22.97 -3.05
CA ASN A 30 -36.94 22.45 -3.97
C ASN A 30 -35.91 23.54 -4.30
N VAL A 31 -34.62 23.28 -4.06
CA VAL A 31 -33.55 24.18 -4.51
C VAL A 31 -33.14 23.78 -5.92
N THR A 32 -33.54 24.60 -6.90
CA THR A 32 -32.98 24.63 -8.24
C THR A 32 -31.57 25.22 -8.22
N THR A 33 -30.67 24.64 -9.01
CA THR A 33 -29.24 24.97 -9.11
C THR A 33 -29.00 26.31 -9.82
N SER A 34 -29.26 27.44 -9.15
CA SER A 34 -28.91 28.77 -9.67
C SER A 34 -27.46 29.13 -9.36
N ILE A 35 -26.70 29.56 -10.37
CA ILE A 35 -25.30 30.02 -10.28
C ILE A 35 -25.16 31.51 -9.91
N MET A 36 -26.26 32.28 -9.94
CA MET A 36 -26.29 33.71 -9.63
C MET A 36 -27.65 34.10 -9.05
N ASN A 37 -27.69 35.08 -8.15
CA ASN A 37 -28.93 35.60 -7.56
C ASN A 37 -28.89 37.14 -7.53
N PRO A 38 -29.83 37.87 -8.16
CA PRO A 38 -29.75 39.33 -8.23
C PRO A 38 -29.86 40.02 -6.86
N PHE A 39 -29.12 41.10 -6.66
CA PHE A 39 -29.18 41.87 -5.41
C PHE A 39 -30.48 42.69 -5.35
N ASN A 40 -31.33 42.43 -4.35
CA ASN A 40 -32.62 43.09 -4.21
C ASN A 40 -32.48 44.58 -3.86
N CYS A 41 -33.34 45.41 -4.46
CA CYS A 41 -33.33 46.84 -4.20
C CYS A 41 -33.72 47.21 -2.77
N SER A 42 -32.99 48.14 -2.16
CA SER A 42 -33.45 48.82 -0.94
C SER A 42 -34.62 49.76 -1.26
N ALA A 43 -35.53 49.91 -0.29
CA ALA A 43 -36.59 50.91 -0.33
C ALA A 43 -36.06 52.35 -0.31
N LYS A 44 -34.87 52.58 0.27
CA LYS A 44 -34.29 53.92 0.48
C LYS A 44 -33.27 54.33 -0.59
N ILE A 45 -32.49 53.38 -1.11
CA ILE A 45 -31.41 53.67 -2.07
C ILE A 45 -31.85 53.25 -3.47
N LYS A 46 -31.96 54.21 -4.39
CA LYS A 46 -32.27 53.90 -5.80
C LYS A 46 -31.04 53.83 -6.69
N THR A 47 -29.98 54.54 -6.34
CA THR A 47 -28.69 54.51 -7.06
C THR A 47 -27.53 54.61 -6.08
N CYS A 48 -26.40 53.96 -6.37
CA CYS A 48 -25.16 54.07 -5.61
C CYS A 48 -23.94 53.80 -6.51
N ASN A 49 -22.73 54.11 -6.01
CA ASN A 49 -21.51 53.62 -6.65
C ASN A 49 -21.19 52.22 -6.13
N ALA A 50 -21.06 51.27 -7.05
CA ALA A 50 -20.64 49.89 -6.76
C ALA A 50 -19.32 49.59 -7.48
N LEU A 51 -18.69 48.47 -7.11
CA LEU A 51 -17.49 47.97 -7.74
C LEU A 51 -17.78 46.62 -8.39
N LEU A 52 -17.26 46.41 -9.60
CA LEU A 52 -17.28 45.12 -10.28
C LEU A 52 -15.84 44.60 -10.34
N TYR A 53 -15.62 43.39 -9.86
CA TYR A 53 -14.33 42.73 -9.97
C TYR A 53 -14.19 42.14 -11.36
N TYR A 54 -13.09 42.45 -12.03
CA TYR A 54 -12.77 41.94 -13.36
C TYR A 54 -11.55 41.03 -13.26
N ASN A 55 -11.79 39.74 -13.50
CA ASN A 55 -10.73 38.73 -13.63
C ASN A 55 -10.04 38.92 -14.99
N ASN A 56 -8.78 39.36 -14.97
CA ASN A 56 -8.08 39.73 -16.19
C ASN A 56 -7.33 38.55 -16.79
N GLU A 57 -7.68 38.20 -18.02
CA GLU A 57 -7.02 37.17 -18.84
C GLU A 57 -6.16 37.79 -19.96
N GLY A 58 -5.51 38.93 -19.66
CA GLY A 58 -4.57 39.60 -20.57
C GLY A 58 -5.18 40.69 -21.45
N ILE A 59 -6.32 41.26 -21.07
CA ILE A 59 -6.96 42.41 -21.73
C ILE A 59 -6.44 43.70 -21.10
N THR A 60 -6.15 44.71 -21.93
CA THR A 60 -5.62 45.99 -21.42
C THR A 60 -6.68 46.79 -20.67
N LYS A 61 -6.22 47.62 -19.72
CA LYS A 61 -7.08 48.50 -18.92
C LYS A 61 -7.98 49.39 -19.78
N GLU A 62 -7.48 49.87 -20.91
CA GLU A 62 -8.18 50.73 -21.88
C GLU A 62 -9.27 49.96 -22.64
N GLU A 63 -9.04 48.70 -22.97
CA GLU A 63 -10.04 47.83 -23.61
C GLU A 63 -11.17 47.48 -22.65
N VAL A 64 -10.85 47.16 -21.38
CA VAL A 64 -11.86 46.92 -20.33
C VAL A 64 -12.73 48.17 -20.13
N ALA A 65 -12.11 49.36 -20.10
CA ALA A 65 -12.83 50.63 -20.00
C ALA A 65 -13.85 50.83 -21.13
N THR A 66 -13.55 50.32 -22.33
CA THR A 66 -14.46 50.38 -23.48
C THR A 66 -15.67 49.46 -23.30
N TYR A 67 -15.48 48.22 -22.85
CA TYR A 67 -16.59 47.27 -22.63
C TYR A 67 -17.55 47.70 -21.52
N TYR A 68 -17.01 48.35 -20.48
CA TYR A 68 -17.77 48.87 -19.35
C TYR A 68 -18.22 50.32 -19.54
N HIS A 69 -17.88 51.01 -20.65
CA HIS A 69 -18.20 52.42 -20.86
C HIS A 69 -17.81 53.35 -19.69
N VAL A 70 -16.61 53.14 -19.14
CA VAL A 70 -16.05 53.93 -18.01
C VAL A 70 -14.72 54.59 -18.39
N ASN A 71 -14.26 55.56 -17.59
CA ASN A 71 -12.94 56.16 -17.79
C ASN A 71 -11.83 55.31 -17.15
N ALA A 72 -10.89 54.82 -17.95
CA ALA A 72 -9.78 53.95 -17.52
C ALA A 72 -8.95 54.56 -16.38
N SER A 73 -8.69 55.87 -16.39
CA SER A 73 -7.79 56.51 -15.41
C SER A 73 -8.46 56.78 -14.07
N SER A 74 -9.77 57.06 -14.04
CA SER A 74 -10.47 57.47 -12.82
C SER A 74 -11.36 56.40 -12.20
N GLN A 75 -11.85 55.43 -12.98
CA GLN A 75 -12.85 54.45 -12.51
C GLN A 75 -12.32 53.01 -12.45
N ILE A 76 -11.11 52.74 -12.97
CA ILE A 76 -10.51 51.40 -12.91
C ILE A 76 -9.27 51.43 -12.03
N LYS A 77 -9.26 50.58 -11.00
CA LYS A 77 -8.14 50.39 -10.07
C LYS A 77 -7.54 49.01 -10.24
N SER A 78 -6.22 48.92 -10.41
CA SER A 78 -5.51 47.64 -10.51
C SER A 78 -5.31 46.96 -9.15
N ILE A 79 -5.40 45.63 -9.14
CA ILE A 79 -5.03 44.72 -8.05
C ILE A 79 -3.90 43.83 -8.57
N ILE A 80 -2.73 43.89 -7.95
CA ILE A 80 -1.55 43.12 -8.35
C ILE A 80 -1.39 41.93 -7.40
N HIS A 81 -1.36 40.72 -7.95
CA HIS A 81 -1.12 39.49 -7.23
C HIS A 81 0.37 39.13 -7.20
N GLY A 82 0.80 38.31 -6.24
CA GLY A 82 2.21 37.94 -6.03
C GLY A 82 2.89 37.19 -7.19
N ASN A 83 2.12 36.73 -8.17
CA ASN A 83 2.57 36.05 -9.39
C ASN A 83 2.62 36.98 -10.63
N ASN A 84 2.59 38.30 -10.45
CA ASN A 84 2.48 39.31 -11.52
C ASN A 84 1.17 39.28 -12.33
N LYS A 85 0.11 38.58 -11.88
CA LYS A 85 -1.25 38.72 -12.43
C LYS A 85 -1.85 40.06 -11.98
N GLU A 86 -2.44 40.81 -12.90
CA GLU A 86 -3.08 42.11 -12.63
C GLU A 86 -4.58 42.06 -12.93
N ASP A 87 -5.42 42.11 -11.90
CA ASP A 87 -6.89 42.19 -12.01
C ASP A 87 -7.39 43.63 -11.81
N TYR A 88 -8.66 43.89 -12.12
CA TYR A 88 -9.22 45.26 -12.07
C TYR A 88 -10.48 45.36 -11.19
N LEU A 89 -10.59 46.45 -10.42
CA LEU A 89 -11.84 46.90 -9.79
C LEU A 89 -12.42 48.08 -10.58
N ILE A 90 -13.64 47.91 -11.07
CA ILE A 90 -14.32 48.86 -11.95
C ILE A 90 -15.44 49.54 -11.18
N SER A 91 -15.35 50.87 -11.01
CA SER A 91 -16.39 51.67 -10.35
C SER A 91 -17.49 52.06 -11.30
N VAL A 92 -18.71 51.58 -11.03
CA VAL A 92 -19.90 51.78 -11.87
C VAL A 92 -21.07 52.39 -11.10
N PRO A 93 -21.91 53.23 -11.75
CA PRO A 93 -23.15 53.72 -11.16
C PRO A 93 -24.21 52.62 -11.19
N CYS A 94 -24.43 51.99 -10.04
CA CYS A 94 -25.39 50.92 -9.86
C CYS A 94 -26.79 51.49 -9.63
N SER A 95 -27.81 50.98 -10.35
CA SER A 95 -29.17 51.53 -10.32
C SER A 95 -30.22 50.45 -10.13
N CYS A 96 -31.24 50.76 -9.32
CA CYS A 96 -32.36 49.87 -9.08
C CYS A 96 -33.33 49.93 -10.27
N SER A 97 -33.58 48.80 -10.92
CA SER A 97 -34.60 48.67 -11.96
C SER A 97 -35.65 47.61 -11.57
N SER A 98 -36.92 47.90 -11.86
CA SER A 98 -38.02 46.96 -11.72
C SER A 98 -38.19 46.20 -13.02
N MET A 99 -37.95 44.89 -13.02
CA MET A 99 -38.15 44.04 -14.20
C MET A 99 -38.76 42.71 -13.77
N TYR A 100 -39.89 42.33 -14.39
CA TYR A 100 -40.62 41.08 -14.13
C TYR A 100 -41.05 40.84 -12.66
N GLY A 101 -41.38 41.91 -11.92
CA GLY A 101 -41.96 41.81 -10.58
C GLY A 101 -40.97 41.77 -9.42
N ASN A 102 -39.66 41.63 -9.68
CA ASN A 102 -38.60 41.79 -8.68
C ASN A 102 -37.76 43.04 -8.98
N ASN A 103 -37.53 43.85 -7.95
CA ASN A 103 -36.67 45.03 -8.04
C ASN A 103 -35.25 44.63 -7.65
N SER A 104 -34.32 44.67 -8.61
CA SER A 104 -32.91 44.35 -8.37
C SER A 104 -31.99 45.41 -8.96
N TYR A 105 -30.76 45.46 -8.46
CA TYR A 105 -29.75 46.42 -8.89
C TYR A 105 -28.95 45.91 -10.08
N PHE A 106 -28.82 46.76 -11.11
CA PHE A 106 -28.03 46.47 -12.30
C PHE A 106 -27.23 47.69 -12.76
N TYR A 107 -26.14 47.39 -13.46
CA TYR A 107 -25.42 48.34 -14.28
C TYR A 107 -25.55 47.92 -15.75
N ASN A 108 -26.05 48.82 -16.59
CA ASN A 108 -26.29 48.54 -17.99
C ASN A 108 -25.15 49.10 -18.84
N THR A 109 -24.53 48.26 -19.66
CA THR A 109 -23.54 48.66 -20.67
C THR A 109 -23.95 48.11 -22.03
N THR A 110 -23.47 48.69 -23.12
CA THR A 110 -23.82 48.25 -24.47
C THR A 110 -22.69 47.42 -25.07
N TYR A 111 -23.01 46.29 -25.69
CA TYR A 111 -22.07 45.45 -26.42
C TYR A 111 -22.56 45.24 -27.85
N LYS A 112 -21.66 45.47 -28.82
CA LYS A 112 -21.97 45.22 -30.23
C LYS A 112 -21.72 43.76 -30.58
N VAL A 113 -22.80 43.01 -30.83
CA VAL A 113 -22.75 41.56 -31.03
C VAL A 113 -22.02 41.20 -32.33
N LYS A 114 -20.98 40.37 -32.25
CA LYS A 114 -20.22 39.92 -33.43
C LYS A 114 -20.78 38.58 -33.96
N LEU A 115 -20.45 38.26 -35.21
CA LEU A 115 -20.84 36.98 -35.82
C LEU A 115 -20.23 35.81 -35.03
N GLY A 116 -21.09 34.93 -34.49
CA GLY A 116 -20.69 33.77 -33.68
C GLY A 116 -20.68 34.00 -32.16
N ASP A 117 -20.96 35.23 -31.70
CA ASP A 117 -21.09 35.50 -30.27
C ASP A 117 -22.35 34.83 -29.68
N THR A 118 -22.20 34.26 -28.49
CA THR A 118 -23.33 33.85 -27.63
C THR A 118 -23.31 34.68 -26.35
N PHE A 119 -24.48 34.90 -25.73
CA PHE A 119 -24.57 35.68 -24.49
C PHE A 119 -23.63 35.14 -23.40
N GLN A 120 -23.60 33.81 -23.21
CA GLN A 120 -22.77 33.17 -22.18
C GLN A 120 -21.28 33.42 -22.44
N ASN A 121 -20.83 33.27 -23.69
CA ASN A 121 -19.43 33.50 -24.05
C ASN A 121 -19.04 34.97 -23.85
N VAL A 122 -19.91 35.91 -24.22
CA VAL A 122 -19.67 37.35 -24.03
C VAL A 122 -19.66 37.72 -22.55
N SER A 123 -20.61 37.21 -21.76
CA SER A 123 -20.69 37.42 -20.31
C SER A 123 -19.42 36.93 -19.62
N THR A 124 -18.99 35.69 -19.87
CA THR A 124 -17.78 35.12 -19.25
C THR A 124 -16.52 35.85 -19.70
N LYS A 125 -16.34 36.09 -21.00
CA LYS A 125 -15.08 36.63 -21.56
C LYS A 125 -14.87 38.11 -21.30
N TYR A 126 -15.92 38.93 -21.44
CA TYR A 126 -15.78 40.40 -21.39
C TYR A 126 -16.33 41.02 -20.10
N TYR A 127 -17.12 40.25 -19.33
CA TYR A 127 -17.77 40.75 -18.10
C TYR A 127 -17.58 39.82 -16.89
N SER A 128 -16.60 38.92 -16.95
CA SER A 128 -16.27 37.93 -15.90
C SER A 128 -17.46 37.12 -15.38
N GLY A 129 -18.44 36.83 -16.25
CA GLY A 129 -19.63 36.03 -15.93
C GLY A 129 -20.72 36.76 -15.15
N GLN A 130 -20.61 38.08 -14.96
CA GLN A 130 -21.51 38.89 -14.13
C GLN A 130 -22.78 39.37 -14.87
N GLY A 131 -22.92 39.03 -16.15
CA GLY A 131 -24.08 39.40 -16.96
C GLY A 131 -25.31 38.55 -16.65
N TRP A 132 -26.42 39.20 -16.33
CA TRP A 132 -27.73 38.59 -16.12
C TRP A 132 -28.52 38.53 -17.42
N ARG A 133 -29.07 37.35 -17.76
CA ARG A 133 -29.89 37.13 -18.96
C ARG A 133 -31.37 37.11 -18.59
N PHE A 134 -32.20 37.82 -19.36
CA PHE A 134 -33.65 37.75 -19.24
C PHE A 134 -34.22 36.78 -20.29
N GLU A 135 -35.16 35.91 -19.88
CA GLU A 135 -35.67 34.80 -20.71
C GLU A 135 -36.47 35.27 -21.95
N ASP A 136 -37.01 36.49 -21.96
CA ASP A 136 -37.81 37.04 -23.07
C ASP A 136 -36.99 37.71 -24.19
N GLU A 137 -35.65 37.77 -24.10
CA GLU A 137 -34.78 38.50 -25.04
C GLU A 137 -34.11 37.64 -26.13
N ASP A 138 -34.50 36.37 -26.29
CA ASP A 138 -33.89 35.43 -27.26
C ASP A 138 -33.97 35.87 -28.74
N LYS A 139 -34.67 36.96 -29.05
CA LYS A 139 -34.78 37.52 -30.40
C LYS A 139 -33.82 38.68 -30.69
N SER A 140 -33.14 39.26 -29.70
CA SER A 140 -32.36 40.51 -29.84
C SER A 140 -30.83 40.32 -29.91
N PHE A 141 -30.28 39.21 -29.43
CA PHE A 141 -28.84 38.90 -29.50
C PHE A 141 -28.42 38.41 -30.90
N LYS A 142 -28.48 39.30 -31.90
CA LYS A 142 -28.13 39.02 -33.30
C LYS A 142 -26.87 39.79 -33.71
N PRO A 143 -26.04 39.24 -34.62
CA PRO A 143 -24.86 39.93 -35.12
C PRO A 143 -25.20 41.34 -35.65
N ASP A 144 -24.29 42.28 -35.43
CA ASP A 144 -24.36 43.71 -35.79
C ASP A 144 -25.42 44.55 -35.05
N ASN A 145 -26.17 43.98 -34.10
CA ASN A 145 -26.99 44.75 -33.17
C ASN A 145 -26.20 45.18 -31.93
N ASP A 146 -26.52 46.38 -31.44
CA ASP A 146 -26.11 46.83 -30.11
C ASP A 146 -27.04 46.19 -29.06
N TYR A 147 -26.47 45.39 -28.18
CA TYR A 147 -27.19 44.67 -27.12
C TYR A 147 -26.85 45.26 -25.75
N THR A 148 -27.86 45.45 -24.89
CA THR A 148 -27.64 45.98 -23.54
C THR A 148 -27.31 44.83 -22.60
N MET A 149 -26.06 44.78 -22.13
CA MET A 149 -25.61 43.86 -21.10
C MET A 149 -26.02 44.39 -19.73
N HIS A 150 -26.79 43.58 -18.99
CA HIS A 150 -27.23 43.87 -17.63
C HIS A 150 -26.29 43.21 -16.62
N LEU A 151 -25.37 43.97 -16.02
CA LEU A 151 -24.39 43.45 -15.07
C LEU A 151 -24.93 43.56 -13.64
N LEU A 152 -24.78 42.50 -12.84
CA LEU A 152 -25.19 42.48 -11.44
C LEU A 152 -24.33 43.42 -10.58
N CYS A 153 -24.99 44.28 -9.81
CA CYS A 153 -24.34 45.14 -8.83
C CYS A 153 -25.21 45.25 -7.56
N GLY A 154 -24.68 45.84 -6.49
CA GLY A 154 -25.40 45.96 -5.22
C GLY A 154 -25.15 47.28 -4.51
N CYS A 155 -26.12 47.70 -3.69
CA CYS A 155 -26.05 48.91 -2.87
C CYS A 155 -26.35 48.60 -1.40
N LEU A 156 -25.55 49.19 -0.50
CA LEU A 156 -25.75 49.10 0.95
C LEU A 156 -26.04 50.48 1.55
N GLU A 157 -26.79 50.49 2.66
CA GLU A 157 -27.09 51.72 3.43
C GLU A 157 -25.92 52.21 4.31
N SER A 158 -24.76 51.55 4.23
CA SER A 158 -23.57 51.90 5.02
C SER A 158 -22.67 52.89 4.29
N ASP A 159 -22.33 54.00 4.94
CA ASP A 159 -21.36 54.96 4.41
C ASP A 159 -19.91 54.43 4.47
N SER A 160 -19.63 53.42 5.31
CA SER A 160 -18.28 52.87 5.50
C SER A 160 -17.95 51.71 4.56
N GLN A 161 -18.95 51.09 3.94
CA GLN A 161 -18.79 49.91 3.08
C GLN A 161 -19.18 50.20 1.64
N ILE A 162 -18.59 49.47 0.69
CA ILE A 162 -18.97 49.46 -0.72
C ILE A 162 -19.09 48.02 -1.20
N VAL A 163 -20.12 47.71 -1.99
CA VAL A 163 -20.33 46.36 -2.51
C VAL A 163 -19.43 46.14 -3.72
N VAL A 164 -18.70 45.04 -3.70
CA VAL A 164 -17.94 44.49 -4.82
C VAL A 164 -18.70 43.26 -5.34
N THR A 165 -19.12 43.27 -6.60
CA THR A 165 -19.59 42.04 -7.27
C THR A 165 -18.36 41.23 -7.68
N TYR A 166 -18.28 39.98 -7.25
CA TYR A 166 -17.13 39.11 -7.43
C TYR A 166 -17.57 37.74 -7.95
N THR A 167 -16.96 37.26 -9.03
CA THR A 167 -17.19 35.92 -9.55
C THR A 167 -16.15 34.97 -8.97
N VAL A 168 -16.59 33.89 -8.31
CA VAL A 168 -15.74 32.89 -7.68
C VAL A 168 -14.84 32.23 -8.72
N GLN A 169 -13.52 32.29 -8.50
CA GLN A 169 -12.48 31.70 -9.33
C GLN A 169 -12.07 30.33 -8.78
N ASP A 170 -11.31 29.56 -9.57
CA ASP A 170 -10.73 28.30 -9.12
C ASP A 170 -9.84 28.52 -7.87
N HIS A 171 -9.97 27.61 -6.91
CA HIS A 171 -9.33 27.66 -5.58
C HIS A 171 -9.73 28.81 -4.63
N ASP A 172 -10.72 29.64 -4.98
CA ASP A 172 -11.21 30.65 -4.04
C ASP A 172 -11.88 30.03 -2.81
N THR A 173 -11.68 30.68 -1.67
CA THR A 173 -12.46 30.45 -0.42
C THR A 173 -13.10 31.76 0.04
N LEU A 174 -14.22 31.71 0.77
CA LEU A 174 -14.87 32.90 1.32
C LEU A 174 -13.90 33.75 2.17
N SER A 175 -13.01 33.10 2.92
CA SER A 175 -11.96 33.75 3.71
C SER A 175 -10.91 34.44 2.85
N SER A 176 -10.49 33.81 1.74
CA SER A 176 -9.53 34.42 0.81
C SER A 176 -10.14 35.63 0.09
N ILE A 177 -11.41 35.54 -0.34
CA ILE A 177 -12.14 36.65 -0.97
C ILE A 177 -12.33 37.80 0.03
N ALA A 178 -12.73 37.50 1.26
CA ALA A 178 -12.88 38.49 2.33
C ALA A 178 -11.55 39.21 2.63
N THR A 179 -10.44 38.47 2.63
CA THR A 179 -9.09 39.04 2.83
C THR A 179 -8.67 39.90 1.65
N LEU A 180 -8.84 39.42 0.41
CA LEU A 180 -8.52 40.12 -0.83
C LEU A 180 -9.23 41.48 -0.90
N LEU A 181 -10.51 41.50 -0.54
CA LEU A 181 -11.37 42.68 -0.63
C LEU A 181 -11.55 43.41 0.70
N SER A 182 -10.73 43.13 1.72
CA SER A 182 -10.80 43.81 3.03
C SER A 182 -12.22 43.87 3.61
N ALA A 183 -12.96 42.77 3.49
CA ALA A 183 -14.33 42.60 3.96
C ALA A 183 -14.35 41.76 5.25
N LYS A 184 -15.39 41.94 6.08
CA LYS A 184 -15.62 41.03 7.22
C LYS A 184 -16.29 39.76 6.71
N PHE A 185 -15.82 38.63 7.21
CA PHE A 185 -16.32 37.31 6.82
C PHE A 185 -17.84 37.17 7.06
N ASP A 186 -18.32 37.59 8.24
CA ASP A 186 -19.74 37.50 8.61
C ASP A 186 -20.64 38.34 7.68
N ASP A 187 -20.19 39.54 7.30
CA ASP A 187 -20.93 40.44 6.40
C ASP A 187 -21.01 39.84 4.98
N LEU A 188 -19.93 39.18 4.52
CA LEU A 188 -19.87 38.50 3.23
C LEU A 188 -20.86 37.32 3.19
N VAL A 189 -20.85 36.44 4.19
CA VAL A 189 -21.78 35.31 4.29
C VAL A 189 -23.23 35.79 4.39
N GLY A 190 -23.47 36.84 5.19
CA GLY A 190 -24.80 37.41 5.37
C GLY A 190 -25.45 37.93 4.09
N LEU A 191 -24.67 38.59 3.21
CA LEU A 191 -25.20 39.13 1.94
C LEU A 191 -25.45 38.06 0.87
N ASN A 192 -24.84 36.88 1.00
CA ASN A 192 -24.91 35.81 -0.01
C ASN A 192 -25.65 34.56 0.47
N GLY A 193 -26.36 34.62 1.60
CA GLY A 193 -26.95 33.45 2.27
C GLY A 193 -27.86 32.55 1.44
N ASN A 194 -28.39 33.03 0.30
CA ASN A 194 -29.14 32.19 -0.64
C ASN A 194 -28.24 31.21 -1.42
N LEU A 195 -27.00 31.59 -1.71
CA LEU A 195 -25.98 30.77 -2.38
C LEU A 195 -25.05 30.11 -1.35
N THR A 196 -24.70 30.82 -0.28
CA THR A 196 -23.76 30.37 0.76
C THR A 196 -24.51 29.84 2.00
N GLN A 197 -25.39 28.85 1.81
CA GLN A 197 -26.09 28.18 2.93
C GLN A 197 -25.14 27.34 3.80
N ASN A 198 -24.00 26.94 3.22
CA ASN A 198 -22.84 26.40 3.91
C ASN A 198 -21.64 27.35 3.69
N PRO A 199 -21.12 28.03 4.73
CA PRO A 199 -19.98 28.95 4.60
C PRO A 199 -18.68 28.27 4.12
N ASP A 200 -18.59 26.94 4.25
CA ASP A 200 -17.40 26.17 3.91
C ASP A 200 -17.38 25.73 2.43
N PHE A 201 -18.43 26.02 1.66
CA PHE A 201 -18.54 25.65 0.25
C PHE A 201 -18.92 26.83 -0.64
N ILE A 202 -18.08 27.10 -1.64
CA ILE A 202 -18.39 27.96 -2.78
C ILE A 202 -18.00 27.26 -4.07
N LYS A 203 -18.80 27.45 -5.13
CA LYS A 203 -18.57 26.84 -6.44
C LYS A 203 -18.01 27.89 -7.41
N GLU A 204 -17.05 27.48 -8.25
CA GLU A 204 -16.53 28.30 -9.34
C GLU A 204 -17.68 28.81 -10.25
N GLY A 205 -17.57 30.07 -10.65
CA GLY A 205 -18.56 30.77 -11.47
C GLY A 205 -19.75 31.35 -10.70
N TRP A 206 -19.85 31.12 -9.39
CA TRP A 206 -20.84 31.82 -8.56
C TRP A 206 -20.55 33.32 -8.48
N VAL A 207 -21.59 34.14 -8.60
CA VAL A 207 -21.49 35.60 -8.46
C VAL A 207 -21.89 36.00 -7.04
N LEU A 208 -20.94 36.54 -6.28
CA LEU A 208 -21.08 36.95 -4.88
C LEU A 208 -21.03 38.47 -4.73
N PHE A 209 -21.68 38.99 -3.70
CA PHE A 209 -21.64 40.40 -3.30
C PHE A 209 -20.83 40.57 -2.02
N VAL A 210 -19.69 41.24 -2.12
CA VAL A 210 -18.70 41.36 -1.04
C VAL A 210 -18.69 42.77 -0.46
N PRO A 211 -18.98 42.98 0.83
CA PRO A 211 -18.99 44.29 1.46
C PRO A 211 -17.58 44.73 1.88
N MET A 212 -16.89 45.45 0.99
CA MET A 212 -15.54 45.96 1.24
C MET A 212 -15.57 47.22 2.12
N GLU A 213 -14.74 47.28 3.16
CA GLU A 213 -14.58 48.47 4.01
C GLU A 213 -13.74 49.55 3.30
N LYS A 214 -14.30 50.75 3.09
CA LYS A 214 -13.63 51.85 2.36
C LYS A 214 -12.31 52.31 3.00
N ASN A 215 -12.15 52.11 4.31
CA ASN A 215 -11.00 52.56 5.10
C ASN A 215 -10.14 51.41 5.69
N GLY A 216 -10.42 50.14 5.33
CA GLY A 216 -9.75 48.96 5.90
C GLY A 216 -10.12 48.64 7.37
N ILE A 217 -9.80 47.44 7.85
CA ILE A 217 -10.19 46.93 9.18
C ILE A 217 -9.19 47.39 10.27
N LYS A 218 -9.62 48.18 11.27
CA LYS A 218 -8.80 48.59 12.43
C LYS A 218 -8.99 47.66 13.63
N ILE A 219 -7.91 47.09 14.17
CA ILE A 219 -7.91 46.17 15.33
C ILE A 219 -7.85 46.97 16.66
N SER A 220 -8.86 46.83 17.54
CA SER A 220 -8.95 47.55 18.83
C SER A 220 -8.55 46.68 20.04
N LYS A 221 -7.69 47.22 20.91
CA LYS A 221 -7.21 46.63 22.18
C LYS A 221 -7.96 47.21 23.39
N THR A 222 -9.10 46.65 23.80
CA THR A 222 -9.70 46.98 25.11
C THR A 222 -10.59 45.83 25.63
N GLY A 223 -9.99 44.87 26.33
CA GLY A 223 -10.71 43.80 27.06
C GLY A 223 -9.91 43.22 28.23
N MET A 224 -8.84 43.90 28.67
CA MET A 224 -7.87 43.35 29.63
C MET A 224 -8.07 43.80 31.09
N ARG A 225 -8.98 44.73 31.39
CA ARG A 225 -8.99 45.37 32.72
C ARG A 225 -9.87 44.68 33.78
N GLU A 226 -10.86 43.90 33.37
CA GLU A 226 -11.76 43.16 34.29
C GLU A 226 -11.14 41.83 34.78
N LYS A 227 -10.31 41.17 33.96
CA LYS A 227 -9.73 39.84 34.27
C LYS A 227 -8.66 39.85 35.38
N TRP A 228 -7.98 40.97 35.62
CA TRP A 228 -6.86 41.03 36.57
C TRP A 228 -7.28 40.93 38.04
N LYS A 229 -8.51 41.32 38.39
CA LYS A 229 -8.99 41.29 39.79
C LYS A 229 -9.29 39.86 40.29
N ILE A 230 -9.65 38.95 39.39
CA ILE A 230 -9.97 37.55 39.72
C ILE A 230 -8.68 36.74 39.92
N ILE A 231 -7.64 37.02 39.12
CA ILE A 231 -6.36 36.31 39.15
C ILE A 231 -5.59 36.58 40.46
N THR A 232 -5.67 37.78 41.01
CA THR A 232 -4.95 38.13 42.25
C THR A 232 -5.49 37.42 43.50
N GLY A 233 -6.78 37.08 43.55
CA GLY A 233 -7.36 36.35 44.69
C GLY A 233 -7.00 34.85 44.72
N ILE A 234 -6.91 34.24 43.54
CA ILE A 234 -6.54 32.82 43.38
C ILE A 234 -5.05 32.60 43.68
N LEU A 235 -4.20 33.57 43.33
CA LEU A 235 -2.76 33.44 43.56
C LEU A 235 -2.39 33.48 45.05
N ALA A 236 -3.07 34.32 45.85
CA ALA A 236 -2.83 34.42 47.29
C ALA A 236 -3.20 33.12 48.04
N SER A 237 -4.33 32.50 47.67
CA SER A 237 -4.80 31.26 48.28
C SER A 237 -3.92 30.06 47.94
N VAL A 238 -3.42 29.97 46.70
CA VAL A 238 -2.48 28.91 46.25
C VAL A 238 -1.12 29.04 46.93
N THR A 239 -0.60 30.27 47.13
CA THR A 239 0.68 30.46 47.83
C THR A 239 0.60 30.05 49.31
N PHE A 240 -0.52 30.32 49.99
CA PHE A 240 -0.70 29.91 51.38
C PHE A 240 -0.77 28.38 51.55
N LEU A 241 -1.45 27.69 50.63
CA LEU A 241 -1.51 26.22 50.63
C LEU A 241 -0.15 25.57 50.32
N SER A 242 0.63 26.18 49.42
CA SER A 242 1.98 25.72 49.05
C SER A 242 2.99 25.86 50.20
N ILE A 243 2.90 26.94 50.99
CA ILE A 243 3.77 27.14 52.15
C ILE A 243 3.41 26.16 53.27
N ALA A 244 2.11 25.93 53.53
CA ALA A 244 1.66 24.98 54.54
C ALA A 244 2.12 23.54 54.22
N THR A 245 2.04 23.13 52.95
CA THR A 245 2.50 21.81 52.48
C THR A 245 4.02 21.66 52.56
N MET A 246 4.79 22.71 52.26
CA MET A 246 6.25 22.72 52.42
C MET A 246 6.68 22.54 53.88
N ILE A 247 5.99 23.18 54.83
CA ILE A 247 6.27 23.03 56.26
C ILE A 247 6.03 21.59 56.72
N VAL A 248 4.94 20.94 56.26
CA VAL A 248 4.65 19.53 56.57
C VAL A 248 5.72 18.59 56.01
N ILE A 249 6.22 18.85 54.80
CA ILE A 249 7.28 18.05 54.16
C ILE A 249 8.62 18.20 54.92
N LEU A 250 8.97 19.41 55.35
CA LEU A 250 10.21 19.65 56.12
C LEU A 250 10.16 18.99 57.50
N VAL A 251 9.01 18.99 58.17
CA VAL A 251 8.82 18.29 59.45
C VAL A 251 8.88 16.77 59.26
N ARG A 252 8.36 16.23 58.15
CA ARG A 252 8.48 14.79 57.80
C ARG A 252 9.92 14.40 57.45
N LYS A 253 10.66 15.21 56.69
CA LYS A 253 12.08 14.95 56.37
C LYS A 253 12.97 14.95 57.62
N LYS A 254 12.70 15.84 58.59
CA LYS A 254 13.47 15.90 59.84
C LYS A 254 13.23 14.70 60.76
N ARG A 255 12.03 14.08 60.70
CA ARG A 255 11.72 12.83 61.43
C ARG A 255 12.30 11.59 60.75
N ILE A 256 12.49 11.60 59.44
CA ILE A 256 13.03 10.46 58.67
C ILE A 256 14.57 10.42 58.73
N GLN A 257 15.25 11.57 58.83
CA GLN A 257 16.71 11.63 58.99
C GLN A 257 17.23 11.17 60.36
N GLN A 258 16.37 11.01 61.37
CA GLN A 258 16.77 10.51 62.70
C GLN A 258 16.73 8.98 62.83
N LYS A 259 16.35 8.21 61.78
CA LYS A 259 16.10 6.77 61.92
C LYS A 259 17.09 5.82 61.25
N ASN A 260 18.12 6.30 60.55
CA ASN A 260 19.12 5.43 59.91
C ASN A 260 20.54 6.00 60.03
N VAL A 261 21.29 5.67 61.10
CA VAL A 261 22.74 5.35 61.15
C VAL A 261 23.11 4.88 62.58
N GLU A 262 23.38 3.58 62.75
CA GLU A 262 24.36 2.88 63.63
C GLU A 262 24.47 1.49 62.94
N ASP A 263 25.59 0.88 62.51
CA ASP A 263 27.03 0.93 62.83
C ASP A 263 27.81 0.28 61.61
N PRO A 264 29.16 0.15 61.53
CA PRO A 264 29.95 0.58 60.36
C PRO A 264 30.89 -0.52 59.80
N LYS A 265 31.57 -0.22 58.68
CA LYS A 265 33.02 -0.45 58.40
C LYS A 265 33.28 -0.55 56.90
N GLY A 266 34.18 0.30 56.40
CA GLY A 266 34.72 0.19 55.05
C GLY A 266 35.21 1.47 54.38
N LEU A 267 35.49 2.55 55.10
CA LEU A 267 36.01 3.79 54.53
C LEU A 267 37.53 3.93 54.77
N ALA A 268 38.35 3.20 54.01
CA ALA A 268 39.79 3.46 53.90
C ALA A 268 40.43 2.74 52.69
N LYS A 269 39.95 3.05 51.49
CA LYS A 269 40.57 2.80 50.17
C LYS A 269 39.49 3.24 49.17
N ILE A 270 39.50 4.41 48.58
CA ILE A 270 40.40 4.79 47.48
C ILE A 270 40.29 6.33 47.39
N LEU A 271 41.17 7.03 48.09
CA LEU A 271 41.56 8.40 47.77
C LEU A 271 42.86 8.30 46.99
N SER A 272 42.79 8.05 45.69
CA SER A 272 43.89 8.28 44.76
C SER A 272 43.37 8.28 43.33
N ALA A 273 43.37 9.47 42.72
CA ALA A 273 43.61 9.78 41.30
C ALA A 273 42.69 10.92 40.80
N LYS A 274 43.08 12.16 41.14
CA LYS A 274 42.74 13.35 40.36
C LYS A 274 43.76 13.47 39.21
N LYS A 275 43.33 13.48 37.94
CA LYS A 275 43.61 14.58 36.98
C LYS A 275 43.07 14.35 35.56
N SER A 276 42.52 15.46 35.05
CA SER A 276 42.53 16.05 33.70
C SER A 276 41.62 15.56 32.56
N PHE A 277 40.96 16.57 31.95
CA PHE A 277 40.40 16.69 30.59
C PHE A 277 39.08 15.93 30.32
N SER A 278 38.04 16.47 29.67
CA SER A 278 37.79 17.74 28.95
C SER A 278 36.28 18.05 28.92
N LEU A 279 35.92 19.28 28.51
CA LEU A 279 34.55 19.74 28.22
C LEU A 279 33.82 18.85 27.19
N GLN A 280 32.59 18.41 27.52
CA GLN A 280 31.46 18.27 26.57
C GLN A 280 30.11 18.10 27.32
N ASN A 281 29.18 19.00 26.97
CA ASN A 281 27.72 19.14 27.19
C ASN A 281 26.97 18.28 28.25
N PRO A 282 26.26 18.91 29.22
CA PRO A 282 25.40 18.22 30.18
C PRO A 282 23.91 18.45 29.87
N PHE A 283 23.20 17.48 29.28
CA PHE A 283 21.71 17.45 29.38
C PHE A 283 21.06 16.06 29.31
N ILE A 284 21.81 14.96 29.48
CA ILE A 284 21.22 13.64 29.65
C ILE A 284 21.74 13.00 30.95
N PRO A 285 20.90 12.83 31.98
CA PRO A 285 21.27 12.05 33.16
C PRO A 285 21.62 10.63 32.73
N LYS A 286 22.87 10.20 32.98
CA LYS A 286 23.36 8.85 32.63
C LYS A 286 22.52 7.72 33.24
N GLU A 287 21.82 7.97 34.34
CA GLU A 287 20.99 6.98 35.05
C GLU A 287 19.80 6.44 34.23
N ASN A 288 19.34 7.11 33.15
CA ASN A 288 18.21 6.62 32.32
C ASN A 288 18.64 5.88 31.03
N LEU A 289 19.94 5.81 30.73
CA LEU A 289 20.49 5.18 29.52
C LEU A 289 21.18 3.84 29.78
N GLU A 290 21.29 3.41 31.04
CA GLU A 290 21.98 2.17 31.44
C GLU A 290 21.13 0.89 31.27
N ASP A 291 19.86 1.01 30.85
CA ASP A 291 18.91 -0.13 30.71
C ASP A 291 18.73 -0.60 29.24
N PHE A 292 19.63 -0.18 28.34
CA PHE A 292 19.61 -0.54 26.91
C PHE A 292 20.63 -1.65 26.61
N ASP A 293 20.28 -2.89 26.94
CA ASP A 293 20.99 -4.06 26.41
C ASP A 293 20.50 -4.38 24.99
N SER A 294 21.45 -4.37 24.04
CA SER A 294 21.46 -4.96 22.68
C SER A 294 21.16 -4.15 21.40
N GLU A 295 20.39 -3.04 21.37
CA GLU A 295 20.28 -2.20 20.14
C GLU A 295 20.18 -0.71 20.50
N LYS A 296 21.23 0.08 20.20
CA LYS A 296 21.25 1.52 20.50
C LYS A 296 20.72 2.32 19.30
N PRO A 297 19.71 3.19 19.47
CA PRO A 297 19.24 4.07 18.41
C PRO A 297 20.36 4.99 17.91
N VAL A 298 20.33 5.32 16.61
CA VAL A 298 21.32 6.22 16.01
C VAL A 298 21.20 7.60 16.66
N VAL A 299 22.33 8.13 17.12
CA VAL A 299 22.43 9.49 17.66
C VAL A 299 22.88 10.41 16.54
N PHE A 300 22.02 11.36 16.17
CA PHE A 300 22.36 12.42 15.23
C PHE A 300 22.88 13.65 15.97
N SER A 301 23.80 14.38 15.34
CA SER A 301 24.21 15.70 15.83
C SER A 301 23.11 16.73 15.58
N LEU A 302 23.07 17.80 16.39
CA LEU A 302 22.14 18.91 16.15
C LEU A 302 22.38 19.55 14.78
N GLU A 303 23.64 19.69 14.38
CA GLU A 303 24.04 20.23 13.07
C GLU A 303 23.44 19.42 11.91
N GLU A 304 23.47 18.08 11.98
CA GLU A 304 22.85 17.21 10.98
C GLU A 304 21.32 17.42 10.90
N ILE A 305 20.65 17.62 12.05
CA ILE A 305 19.20 17.85 12.09
C ILE A 305 18.84 19.24 11.55
N GLU A 306 19.63 20.25 11.89
CA GLU A 306 19.46 21.62 11.39
C GLU A 306 19.68 21.67 9.88
N GLU A 307 20.76 21.07 9.37
CA GLU A 307 21.02 20.98 7.93
C GLU A 307 19.90 20.24 7.19
N ALA A 308 19.48 19.08 7.70
CA ALA A 308 18.43 18.27 7.09
C ALA A 308 17.09 19.03 6.98
N THR A 309 16.76 19.86 7.97
CA THR A 309 15.51 20.63 8.04
C THR A 309 15.62 22.05 7.48
N GLY A 310 16.77 22.45 6.93
CA GLY A 310 16.99 23.83 6.46
C GLY A 310 16.92 24.86 7.60
N ASN A 311 17.46 24.54 8.77
CA ASN A 311 17.36 25.29 10.02
C ASN A 311 15.91 25.43 10.52
N PHE A 312 15.14 24.33 10.48
CA PHE A 312 13.71 24.32 10.82
C PHE A 312 12.89 25.35 10.03
N ASP A 313 13.12 25.42 8.72
CA ASP A 313 12.38 26.31 7.82
C ASP A 313 10.87 26.02 7.92
N GLU A 314 10.06 27.06 8.09
CA GLU A 314 8.60 26.92 8.22
C GLU A 314 7.96 26.35 6.94
N SER A 315 8.57 26.51 5.77
CA SER A 315 8.11 25.88 4.53
C SER A 315 8.24 24.35 4.54
N ARG A 316 9.11 23.80 5.41
CA ARG A 316 9.30 22.36 5.59
C ARG A 316 8.49 21.80 6.76
N LYS A 317 7.68 22.63 7.43
CA LYS A 317 6.85 22.18 8.55
C LYS A 317 5.70 21.33 8.03
N VAL A 318 5.67 20.06 8.45
CA VAL A 318 4.64 19.08 8.07
C VAL A 318 3.42 19.20 8.99
N GLY A 319 3.65 19.49 10.27
CA GLY A 319 2.54 19.64 11.22
C GLY A 319 2.99 20.14 12.60
N GLU A 320 2.03 20.56 13.41
CA GLU A 320 2.25 20.93 14.80
C GLU A 320 1.16 20.34 15.71
N GLY A 321 1.58 19.78 16.83
CA GLY A 321 0.68 19.16 17.82
C GLY A 321 1.07 19.48 19.26
N GLY A 322 0.37 18.83 20.20
CA GLY A 322 0.59 19.02 21.64
C GLY A 322 1.99 18.61 22.14
N TYR A 323 2.71 17.78 21.38
CA TYR A 323 4.04 17.28 21.72
C TYR A 323 5.20 18.04 21.08
N GLY A 324 4.96 18.76 19.98
CA GLY A 324 6.03 19.32 19.16
C GLY A 324 5.59 19.77 17.78
N SER A 325 6.57 20.23 17.00
CA SER A 325 6.44 20.48 15.56
C SER A 325 7.20 19.43 14.77
N VAL A 326 6.65 18.98 13.64
CA VAL A 326 7.26 18.00 12.75
C VAL A 326 7.69 18.69 11.47
N TYR A 327 8.94 18.48 11.07
CA TYR A 327 9.54 19.05 9.88
C TYR A 327 9.97 17.95 8.92
N PHE A 328 9.76 18.17 7.63
CA PHE A 328 10.35 17.38 6.57
C PHE A 328 11.84 17.70 6.46
N GLY A 329 12.66 16.67 6.31
CA GLY A 329 14.08 16.85 6.10
C GLY A 329 14.68 15.78 5.21
N ILE A 330 15.90 16.05 4.75
CA ILE A 330 16.71 15.07 4.01
C ILE A 330 17.96 14.81 4.86
N LEU A 331 18.02 13.64 5.48
CA LEU A 331 19.10 13.24 6.36
C LEU A 331 19.87 12.09 5.72
N ARG A 332 21.15 12.30 5.39
CA ARG A 332 22.02 11.31 4.71
C ARG A 332 21.38 10.72 3.44
N ASN A 333 20.80 11.58 2.59
CA ASN A 333 20.07 11.23 1.36
C ASN A 333 18.80 10.39 1.56
N LYS A 334 18.21 10.38 2.77
CA LYS A 334 16.90 9.80 3.04
C LYS A 334 15.90 10.87 3.47
N GLU A 335 14.67 10.76 2.99
CA GLU A 335 13.56 11.60 3.46
C GLU A 335 13.18 11.19 4.88
N VAL A 336 13.11 12.17 5.78
CA VAL A 336 12.84 11.95 7.20
C VAL A 336 11.82 12.95 7.74
N ALA A 337 11.05 12.52 8.74
CA ALA A 337 10.24 13.40 9.56
C ALA A 337 10.98 13.69 10.88
N ILE A 338 11.34 14.94 11.10
CA ILE A 338 12.01 15.40 12.33
C ILE A 338 10.97 16.01 13.27
N LYS A 339 10.68 15.33 14.38
CA LYS A 339 9.80 15.82 15.45
C LYS A 339 10.63 16.59 16.47
N LYS A 340 10.48 17.91 16.49
CA LYS A 340 11.03 18.82 17.51
C LYS A 340 10.11 18.87 18.72
N MET A 341 10.55 18.26 19.82
CA MET A 341 9.76 18.16 21.06
C MET A 341 9.68 19.49 21.79
N ARG A 342 8.52 19.81 22.38
CA ARG A 342 8.40 20.95 23.31
C ARG A 342 9.21 20.71 24.58
N SER A 343 9.77 21.77 25.17
CA SER A 343 10.67 21.69 26.33
C SER A 343 10.10 20.99 27.57
N ASN A 344 8.77 20.94 27.72
CA ASN A 344 8.09 20.26 28.83
C ASN A 344 7.64 18.81 28.52
N LYS A 345 8.08 18.22 27.40
CA LYS A 345 7.65 16.90 26.90
C LYS A 345 8.75 15.83 26.91
N SER A 346 9.72 15.96 27.81
CA SER A 346 10.83 15.00 27.94
C SER A 346 10.38 13.59 28.33
N LYS A 347 9.32 13.45 29.15
CA LYS A 347 8.78 12.13 29.53
C LYS A 347 8.22 11.38 28.33
N GLU A 348 7.44 12.06 27.50
CA GLU A 348 6.86 11.50 26.28
C GLU A 348 7.95 11.17 25.25
N PHE A 349 9.00 12.00 25.13
CA PHE A 349 10.19 11.67 24.33
C PHE A 349 10.84 10.34 24.74
N PHE A 350 11.11 10.15 26.04
CA PHE A 350 11.75 8.92 26.52
C PHE A 350 10.82 7.70 26.42
N ALA A 351 9.51 7.87 26.58
CA ALA A 351 8.54 6.79 26.37
C ALA A 351 8.56 6.32 24.91
N GLU A 352 8.49 7.27 23.98
CA GLU A 352 8.52 7.00 22.53
C GLU A 352 9.84 6.34 22.11
N LEU A 353 10.98 6.86 22.56
CA LEU A 353 12.29 6.27 22.31
C LEU A 353 12.40 4.85 22.88
N LYS A 354 11.89 4.60 24.10
CA LYS A 354 11.95 3.28 24.75
C LYS A 354 11.17 2.21 23.98
N VAL A 355 10.01 2.57 23.42
CA VAL A 355 9.15 1.63 22.68
C VAL A 355 9.67 1.42 21.27
N LEU A 356 9.88 2.48 20.50
CA LEU A 356 10.19 2.38 19.08
C LEU A 356 11.58 1.82 18.76
N CYS A 357 12.53 1.83 19.72
CA CYS A 357 13.78 1.09 19.55
C CYS A 357 13.60 -0.43 19.58
N ARG A 358 12.45 -0.94 20.03
CA ARG A 358 12.18 -2.39 20.22
C ARG A 358 11.05 -2.90 19.32
N VAL A 359 10.41 -2.02 18.56
CA VAL A 359 9.19 -2.29 17.79
C VAL A 359 9.48 -1.99 16.32
N HIS A 360 9.49 -3.04 15.48
CA HIS A 360 9.76 -2.92 14.05
C HIS A 360 8.72 -3.72 13.27
N HIS A 361 7.80 -3.03 12.61
CA HIS A 361 6.69 -3.66 11.87
C HIS A 361 6.26 -2.79 10.70
N ILE A 362 5.80 -3.42 9.61
CA ILE A 362 5.39 -2.70 8.39
C ILE A 362 4.25 -1.70 8.63
N ASN A 363 3.38 -1.98 9.61
CA ASN A 363 2.27 -1.12 10.03
C ASN A 363 2.58 -0.26 11.27
N VAL A 364 3.86 -0.04 11.59
CA VAL A 364 4.31 0.91 12.63
C VAL A 364 5.35 1.83 12.00
N VAL A 365 5.35 3.11 12.36
CA VAL A 365 6.35 4.07 11.86
C VAL A 365 7.73 3.74 12.44
N GLU A 366 8.74 3.66 11.58
CA GLU A 366 10.13 3.38 11.95
C GLU A 366 10.81 4.61 12.55
N LEU A 367 11.42 4.44 13.72
CA LEU A 367 12.28 5.44 14.34
C LEU A 367 13.74 5.23 13.88
N LEU A 368 14.28 6.18 13.13
CA LEU A 368 15.64 6.12 12.61
C LEU A 368 16.68 6.52 13.65
N GLY A 369 16.32 7.41 14.58
CA GLY A 369 17.21 7.86 15.64
C GLY A 369 16.71 9.10 16.37
N TYR A 370 17.59 9.71 17.15
CA TYR A 370 17.29 10.89 17.95
C TYR A 370 18.46 11.87 18.00
N ALA A 371 18.18 13.11 18.37
CA ALA A 371 19.18 14.12 18.67
C ALA A 371 18.79 14.92 19.92
N SER A 372 19.80 15.52 20.57
CA SER A 372 19.63 16.47 21.65
C SER A 372 20.33 17.76 21.28
N GLY A 373 19.59 18.85 21.22
CA GLY A 373 20.16 20.20 21.18
C GLY A 373 20.25 20.81 22.57
N ASP A 374 20.66 22.08 22.63
CA ASP A 374 20.77 22.82 23.89
C ASP A 374 19.40 23.11 24.53
N ASP A 375 18.36 23.35 23.70
CA ASP A 375 17.02 23.76 24.16
C ASP A 375 15.90 22.73 23.90
N HIS A 376 16.11 21.75 23.01
CA HIS A 376 15.06 20.84 22.54
C HIS A 376 15.59 19.42 22.28
N LEU A 377 14.69 18.45 22.36
CA LEU A 377 14.92 17.05 21.99
C LEU A 377 14.28 16.76 20.63
N TYR A 378 14.89 15.89 19.83
CA TYR A 378 14.47 15.60 18.47
C TYR A 378 14.38 14.10 18.22
N LEU A 379 13.30 13.67 17.58
CA LEU A 379 13.12 12.30 17.08
C LEU A 379 13.08 12.32 15.56
N ALA A 380 13.82 11.41 14.92
CA ALA A 380 13.90 11.29 13.47
C ALA A 380 13.23 10.00 13.02
N TYR A 381 12.20 10.10 12.19
CA TYR A 381 11.42 8.97 11.66
C TYR A 381 11.58 8.85 10.15
N GLU A 382 11.18 7.71 9.60
CA GLU A 382 10.83 7.62 8.18
C GLU A 382 9.77 8.68 7.83
N TYR A 383 9.90 9.31 6.65
CA TYR A 383 8.86 10.22 6.16
C TYR A 383 7.76 9.45 5.43
N VAL A 384 6.53 9.56 5.93
CA VAL A 384 5.35 8.87 5.38
C VAL A 384 4.56 9.83 4.48
N ARG A 385 4.64 9.61 3.16
CA ARG A 385 4.29 10.61 2.13
C ARG A 385 2.82 11.03 2.06
N ASN A 386 1.87 10.12 2.31
CA ASN A 386 0.44 10.45 2.18
C ASN A 386 -0.18 11.03 3.46
N GLY A 387 0.61 11.43 4.46
CA GLY A 387 0.09 12.10 5.65
C GLY A 387 -0.77 11.18 6.51
N SER A 388 -1.73 11.76 7.24
CA SER A 388 -2.58 11.04 8.21
C SER A 388 -3.92 10.60 7.61
N LEU A 389 -4.47 9.49 8.09
CA LEU A 389 -5.79 9.00 7.71
C LEU A 389 -6.89 10.05 7.93
N SER A 390 -6.76 10.87 8.97
CA SER A 390 -7.69 11.96 9.26
C SER A 390 -7.82 12.96 8.10
N GLU A 391 -6.71 13.24 7.40
CA GLU A 391 -6.68 14.15 6.24
C GLU A 391 -7.34 13.53 5.00
N HIS A 392 -7.40 12.20 4.92
CA HIS A 392 -8.06 11.47 3.82
C HIS A 392 -9.56 11.23 4.07
N LEU A 393 -10.00 11.25 5.34
CA LEU A 393 -11.41 11.05 5.70
C LEU A 393 -12.17 12.36 5.86
N HIS A 394 -11.57 13.37 6.50
CA HIS A 394 -12.27 14.61 6.80
C HIS A 394 -11.79 15.72 5.87
N ASP A 395 -12.61 15.98 4.86
CA ASP A 395 -12.38 16.99 3.82
C ASP A 395 -11.16 16.68 2.92
N PRO A 396 -11.06 15.45 2.34
CA PRO A 396 -9.89 15.01 1.59
C PRO A 396 -9.47 15.99 0.48
N LEU A 397 -10.42 16.51 -0.28
CA LEU A 397 -10.16 17.43 -1.38
C LEU A 397 -9.56 18.77 -0.89
N LEU A 398 -9.98 19.29 0.27
CA LEU A 398 -9.39 20.49 0.88
C LEU A 398 -7.95 20.25 1.36
N LYS A 399 -7.61 18.99 1.65
CA LYS A 399 -6.28 18.54 2.05
C LYS A 399 -5.41 18.08 0.88
N GLY A 400 -5.90 18.19 -0.36
CA GLY A 400 -5.16 17.78 -1.55
C GLY A 400 -5.16 16.26 -1.79
N HIS A 401 -6.05 15.52 -1.13
CA HIS A 401 -6.22 14.08 -1.27
C HIS A 401 -7.49 13.73 -2.03
N GLN A 402 -7.49 12.58 -2.71
CA GLN A 402 -8.72 12.00 -3.25
C GLN A 402 -9.48 11.28 -2.13
N PRO A 403 -10.83 11.29 -2.14
CA PRO A 403 -11.59 10.48 -1.20
C PRO A 403 -11.22 9.00 -1.31
N LEU A 404 -11.03 8.35 -0.15
CA LEU A 404 -10.69 6.93 -0.10
C LEU A 404 -11.86 6.07 -0.60
N SER A 405 -11.56 5.14 -1.53
CA SER A 405 -12.48 4.08 -1.92
C SER A 405 -12.75 3.12 -0.76
N TRP A 406 -13.83 2.34 -0.86
CA TRP A 406 -14.16 1.34 0.14
C TRP A 406 -13.01 0.35 0.38
N SER A 407 -12.43 -0.21 -0.67
CA SER A 407 -11.31 -1.15 -0.55
C SER A 407 -10.08 -0.53 0.11
N ALA A 408 -9.79 0.73 -0.18
CA ALA A 408 -8.71 1.45 0.52
C ALA A 408 -9.02 1.59 2.02
N ARG A 409 -10.26 1.91 2.40
CA ARG A 409 -10.68 1.98 3.81
C ARG A 409 -10.56 0.61 4.50
N ALA A 410 -10.96 -0.48 3.85
CA ALA A 410 -10.82 -1.83 4.36
C ALA A 410 -9.34 -2.23 4.54
N GLN A 411 -8.48 -1.89 3.58
CA GLN A 411 -7.03 -2.11 3.68
C GLN A 411 -6.41 -1.35 4.85
N ILE A 412 -6.80 -0.09 5.01
CA ILE A 412 -6.33 0.80 6.08
C ILE A 412 -6.76 0.26 7.44
N ALA A 413 -8.03 -0.16 7.59
CA ALA A 413 -8.55 -0.80 8.79
C ALA A 413 -7.70 -2.03 9.17
N LEU A 414 -7.48 -2.92 8.21
CA LEU A 414 -6.69 -4.13 8.42
C LEU A 414 -5.23 -3.83 8.78
N GLY A 415 -4.60 -2.88 8.09
CA GLY A 415 -3.22 -2.48 8.35
C GLY A 415 -3.06 -1.89 9.76
N ALA A 416 -3.96 -0.99 10.16
CA ALA A 416 -3.97 -0.41 11.49
C ALA A 416 -4.19 -1.50 12.57
N ALA A 417 -5.13 -2.42 12.35
CA ALA A 417 -5.38 -3.53 13.27
C ALA A 417 -4.15 -4.43 13.45
N LYS A 418 -3.43 -4.78 12.37
CA LYS A 418 -2.18 -5.54 12.43
C LYS A 418 -1.08 -4.81 13.19
N GLY A 419 -0.98 -3.49 13.03
CA GLY A 419 -0.03 -2.66 13.79
C GLY A 419 -0.31 -2.68 15.29
N ILE A 420 -1.57 -2.60 15.68
CA ILE A 420 -1.99 -2.64 17.09
C ILE A 420 -1.83 -4.06 17.67
N GLU A 421 -2.23 -5.10 16.95
CA GLU A 421 -2.02 -6.50 17.33
C GLU A 421 -0.52 -6.81 17.56
N TYR A 422 0.35 -6.26 16.71
CA TYR A 422 1.79 -6.46 16.85
C TYR A 422 2.32 -5.95 18.19
N ILE A 423 1.96 -4.73 18.59
CA ILE A 423 2.44 -4.12 19.85
C ILE A 423 1.78 -4.71 21.11
N HIS A 424 0.63 -5.38 20.95
CA HIS A 424 -0.07 -6.06 22.04
C HIS A 424 0.45 -7.48 22.30
N ASP A 425 0.67 -8.26 21.25
CA ASP A 425 0.84 -9.72 21.36
C ASP A 425 2.13 -10.28 20.73
N HIS A 426 2.80 -9.54 19.86
CA HIS A 426 3.96 -10.04 19.10
C HIS A 426 5.30 -9.40 19.48
N THR A 427 5.28 -8.40 20.37
CA THR A 427 6.47 -7.83 20.99
C THR A 427 6.88 -8.63 22.22
N LYS A 428 8.18 -8.62 22.56
CA LYS A 428 8.72 -9.31 23.75
C LYS A 428 8.05 -8.81 25.04
N GLU A 429 7.75 -7.52 25.10
CA GLU A 429 7.01 -6.88 26.18
C GLU A 429 5.70 -6.33 25.61
N ARG A 430 4.60 -6.39 26.36
CA ARG A 430 3.28 -5.95 25.89
C ARG A 430 3.10 -4.45 26.12
N TYR A 431 2.89 -3.70 25.03
CA TYR A 431 2.70 -2.25 25.07
C TYR A 431 1.25 -1.88 24.78
N VAL A 432 0.73 -0.86 25.45
CA VAL A 432 -0.56 -0.22 25.15
C VAL A 432 -0.28 1.19 24.67
N HIS A 433 -0.79 1.56 23.49
CA HIS A 433 -0.50 2.84 22.82
C HIS A 433 -1.19 4.03 23.50
N ARG A 434 -2.49 3.87 23.84
CA ARG A 434 -3.37 4.85 24.52
C ARG A 434 -3.71 6.13 23.77
N ASP A 435 -3.39 6.20 22.47
CA ASP A 435 -3.73 7.35 21.63
C ASP A 435 -3.93 6.94 20.17
N ILE A 436 -4.58 5.79 19.97
CA ILE A 436 -5.04 5.34 18.65
C ILE A 436 -6.14 6.28 18.18
N LYS A 437 -5.96 6.87 16.99
CA LYS A 437 -6.89 7.80 16.34
C LYS A 437 -6.48 8.02 14.88
N THR A 438 -7.38 8.50 14.04
CA THR A 438 -7.11 8.73 12.61
C THR A 438 -5.96 9.70 12.33
N THR A 439 -5.63 10.63 13.25
CA THR A 439 -4.47 11.54 13.11
C THR A 439 -3.13 10.89 13.42
N ASN A 440 -3.12 9.75 14.13
CA ASN A 440 -1.93 8.97 14.48
C ASN A 440 -1.79 7.70 13.62
N ILE A 441 -2.63 7.54 12.59
CA ILE A 441 -2.52 6.48 11.58
C ILE A 441 -2.06 7.17 10.30
N LEU A 442 -0.80 6.96 9.91
CA LEU A 442 -0.23 7.54 8.70
C LEU A 442 -0.37 6.58 7.51
N LEU A 443 -0.40 7.11 6.30
CA LEU A 443 -0.56 6.34 5.07
C LEU A 443 0.70 6.43 4.20
N ASP A 444 1.26 5.28 3.83
CA ASP A 444 2.36 5.23 2.86
C ASP A 444 1.86 5.42 1.41
N GLU A 445 2.79 5.37 0.45
CA GLU A 445 2.49 5.56 -0.97
C GLU A 445 1.45 4.58 -1.54
N SER A 446 1.34 3.40 -0.93
CA SER A 446 0.37 2.36 -1.32
C SER A 446 -0.89 2.38 -0.45
N LEU A 447 -1.13 3.48 0.28
CA LEU A 447 -2.23 3.64 1.25
C LEU A 447 -2.24 2.55 2.33
N ARG A 448 -1.06 2.05 2.73
CA ARG A 448 -0.95 1.13 3.87
C ARG A 448 -0.82 1.94 5.16
N ALA A 449 -1.59 1.55 6.15
CA ALA A 449 -1.63 2.19 7.46
C ALA A 449 -0.36 1.91 8.28
N LYS A 450 0.20 2.94 8.91
CA LYS A 450 1.30 2.89 9.88
C LYS A 450 0.91 3.63 11.17
N ILE A 451 0.98 2.93 12.30
CA ILE A 451 0.71 3.53 13.62
C ILE A 451 1.88 4.42 14.04
N ALA A 452 1.58 5.65 14.47
CA ALA A 452 2.53 6.69 14.86
C ALA A 452 2.21 7.29 16.24
N ASP A 453 3.16 8.08 16.78
CA ASP A 453 3.06 8.83 18.04
C ASP A 453 2.95 7.98 19.32
N PHE A 454 4.05 7.31 19.68
CA PHE A 454 4.15 6.45 20.86
C PHE A 454 4.45 7.22 22.16
N GLY A 455 4.32 8.56 22.16
CA GLY A 455 4.62 9.40 23.31
C GLY A 455 3.78 9.11 24.57
N LEU A 456 2.63 8.46 24.40
CA LEU A 456 1.76 8.01 25.50
C LEU A 456 1.83 6.50 25.76
N ALA A 457 2.61 5.74 25.00
CA ALA A 457 2.65 4.29 25.14
C ALA A 457 3.16 3.87 26.54
N LYS A 458 2.58 2.81 27.09
CA LYS A 458 2.95 2.25 28.40
C LYS A 458 3.13 0.75 28.31
N LEU A 459 4.11 0.23 29.03
CA LEU A 459 4.31 -1.20 29.22
C LEU A 459 3.28 -1.75 30.22
N VAL A 460 2.65 -2.88 29.89
CA VAL A 460 1.64 -3.56 30.72
C VAL A 460 1.94 -5.05 30.77
N GLY A 461 1.90 -5.68 31.97
CA GLY A 461 2.10 -7.13 32.13
C GLY A 461 3.41 -7.56 32.82
N GLY A 462 4.11 -6.65 33.51
CA GLY A 462 5.21 -6.97 34.43
C GLY A 462 4.71 -7.45 35.81
N ALA A 463 5.63 -7.89 36.68
CA ALA A 463 5.35 -8.51 37.98
C ALA A 463 4.59 -7.65 39.03
N ASN A 464 4.20 -6.42 38.69
CA ASN A 464 3.56 -5.48 39.60
C ASN A 464 2.14 -5.13 39.11
N GLU A 465 1.13 -5.43 39.92
CA GLU A 465 -0.29 -5.09 39.66
C GLU A 465 -0.53 -3.55 39.64
N ASP A 466 0.37 -2.76 40.23
CA ASP A 466 0.32 -1.28 40.25
C ASP A 466 0.47 -0.63 38.86
N ASP A 467 0.96 -1.37 37.84
CA ASP A 467 1.16 -0.83 36.48
C ASP A 467 -0.14 -0.67 35.68
N LEU A 468 -1.24 -1.28 36.14
CA LEU A 468 -2.56 -1.25 35.50
C LEU A 468 -3.34 0.04 35.79
N ILE A 469 -2.92 0.85 36.78
CA ILE A 469 -3.57 2.12 37.13
C ILE A 469 -2.73 3.30 36.62
N ALA A 470 -3.35 4.20 35.85
CA ALA A 470 -2.72 5.40 35.34
C ALA A 470 -2.57 6.45 36.45
N THR A 471 -1.44 7.16 36.47
CA THR A 471 -1.22 8.28 37.40
C THR A 471 -1.93 9.56 36.99
N ARG A 472 -2.43 9.63 35.75
CA ARG A 472 -3.21 10.74 35.18
C ARG A 472 -4.03 10.27 33.97
N LEU A 473 -5.17 10.91 33.72
CA LEU A 473 -5.95 10.73 32.50
C LEU A 473 -5.20 11.34 31.31
N VAL A 474 -5.03 10.54 30.25
CA VAL A 474 -4.33 10.91 29.01
C VAL A 474 -5.00 10.19 27.83
N GLY A 475 -4.90 10.78 26.64
CA GLY A 475 -5.57 10.34 25.42
C GLY A 475 -6.47 11.44 24.85
N THR A 476 -7.07 11.17 23.69
CA THR A 476 -7.83 12.16 22.92
C THR A 476 -9.34 12.06 23.21
N PRO A 477 -10.03 13.15 23.60
CA PRO A 477 -11.49 13.14 23.79
C PRO A 477 -12.22 12.65 22.53
N GLY A 478 -13.20 11.76 22.72
CA GLY A 478 -13.88 11.05 21.62
C GLY A 478 -13.40 9.61 21.41
N TYR A 479 -12.17 9.28 21.82
CA TYR A 479 -11.57 7.93 21.72
C TYR A 479 -11.35 7.26 23.09
N LEU A 480 -11.61 7.99 24.18
CA LEU A 480 -11.36 7.52 25.54
C LEU A 480 -12.45 6.54 26.00
N PRO A 481 -12.09 5.34 26.47
CA PRO A 481 -13.07 4.38 26.98
C PRO A 481 -13.53 4.73 28.41
N PRO A 482 -14.70 4.24 28.85
CA PRO A 482 -15.27 4.55 30.16
C PRO A 482 -14.36 4.22 31.35
N GLU A 483 -13.67 3.06 31.33
CA GLU A 483 -12.81 2.60 32.43
C GLU A 483 -11.57 3.47 32.61
N SER A 484 -11.02 4.04 31.53
CA SER A 484 -9.90 4.97 31.64
C SER A 484 -10.32 6.31 32.26
N VAL A 485 -11.57 6.73 32.06
CA VAL A 485 -12.12 7.98 32.62
C VAL A 485 -12.59 7.82 34.07
N LYS A 486 -13.27 6.70 34.37
CA LYS A 486 -13.85 6.41 35.69
C LYS A 486 -12.80 5.90 36.68
N GLU A 487 -11.91 5.01 36.23
CA GLU A 487 -11.07 4.18 37.11
C GLU A 487 -9.57 4.29 36.81
N PHE A 488 -9.18 5.05 35.79
CA PHE A 488 -7.80 5.19 35.33
C PHE A 488 -7.13 3.86 34.93
N GLN A 489 -7.91 2.82 34.59
CA GLN A 489 -7.35 1.53 34.18
C GLN A 489 -6.70 1.62 32.79
N ILE A 490 -5.59 0.91 32.62
CA ILE A 490 -4.85 0.76 31.36
C ILE A 490 -4.78 -0.71 31.01
N THR A 491 -5.44 -1.09 29.91
CA THR A 491 -5.38 -2.45 29.37
C THR A 491 -5.26 -2.38 27.84
N PRO A 492 -4.88 -3.48 27.16
CA PRO A 492 -4.93 -3.54 25.69
C PRO A 492 -6.32 -3.17 25.12
N LYS A 493 -7.40 -3.41 25.89
CA LYS A 493 -8.78 -3.08 25.53
C LYS A 493 -9.04 -1.58 25.43
N THR A 494 -8.16 -0.74 25.99
CA THR A 494 -8.18 0.71 25.78
C THR A 494 -7.91 1.06 24.32
N ASP A 495 -6.95 0.40 23.68
CA ASP A 495 -6.65 0.61 22.26
C ASP A 495 -7.72 -0.01 21.35
N VAL A 496 -8.31 -1.15 21.76
CA VAL A 496 -9.44 -1.78 21.05
C VAL A 496 -10.64 -0.83 20.95
N PHE A 497 -11.00 -0.17 22.06
CA PHE A 497 -12.10 0.80 22.05
C PHE A 497 -11.83 1.99 21.14
N ALA A 498 -10.62 2.56 21.23
CA ALA A 498 -10.21 3.65 20.36
C ALA A 498 -10.20 3.23 18.88
N PHE A 499 -9.81 1.99 18.58
CA PHE A 499 -9.88 1.41 17.24
C PHE A 499 -11.33 1.25 16.74
N GLY A 500 -12.27 0.90 17.60
CA GLY A 500 -13.71 0.89 17.28
C GLY A 500 -14.21 2.26 16.78
N VAL A 501 -13.74 3.35 17.39
CA VAL A 501 -14.02 4.72 16.91
C VAL A 501 -13.40 4.95 15.54
N VAL A 502 -12.16 4.50 15.30
CA VAL A 502 -11.51 4.62 13.98
C VAL A 502 -12.29 3.87 12.90
N LEU A 503 -12.80 2.68 13.18
CA LEU A 503 -13.67 1.93 12.24
C LEU A 503 -14.95 2.71 11.94
N ALA A 504 -15.57 3.32 12.95
CA ALA A 504 -16.75 4.16 12.74
C ALA A 504 -16.43 5.40 11.88
N GLU A 505 -15.27 6.04 12.05
CA GLU A 505 -14.83 7.15 11.20
C GLU A 505 -14.57 6.69 9.75
N LEU A 506 -14.04 5.49 9.55
CA LEU A 506 -13.85 4.90 8.21
C LEU A 506 -15.18 4.62 7.52
N ILE A 507 -16.22 4.17 8.24
CA ILE A 507 -17.55 3.91 7.66
C ILE A 507 -18.29 5.21 7.34
N THR A 508 -18.32 6.14 8.30
CA THR A 508 -19.20 7.33 8.25
C THR A 508 -18.53 8.55 7.63
N GLY A 509 -17.19 8.60 7.59
CA GLY A 509 -16.43 9.81 7.23
C GLY A 509 -16.54 10.95 8.25
N GLN A 510 -17.32 10.77 9.32
CA GLN A 510 -17.56 11.76 10.36
C GLN A 510 -16.41 11.75 11.38
N ARG A 511 -16.16 12.89 12.03
CA ARG A 511 -15.17 12.98 13.12
C ARG A 511 -15.69 12.32 14.38
N ALA A 512 -14.80 11.79 15.23
CA ALA A 512 -15.16 11.19 16.52
C ALA A 512 -16.07 12.07 17.43
N LEU A 513 -15.95 13.40 17.34
CA LEU A 513 -16.84 14.36 18.01
C LEU A 513 -17.43 15.34 16.98
N ILE A 514 -18.76 15.35 16.88
CA ILE A 514 -19.54 16.12 15.90
C ILE A 514 -20.29 17.24 16.63
N ARG A 515 -20.34 18.45 16.06
CA ARG A 515 -21.19 19.52 16.61
C ARG A 515 -22.64 19.29 16.19
N ASN A 516 -23.57 19.32 17.14
CA ASN A 516 -24.99 19.14 16.83
C ASN A 516 -25.56 20.40 16.17
N ASN A 517 -26.03 20.28 14.92
CA ASN A 517 -26.62 21.39 14.15
C ASN A 517 -27.86 22.01 14.81
N ARG A 518 -28.58 21.27 15.66
CA ARG A 518 -29.76 21.77 16.38
C ARG A 518 -29.41 22.43 17.71
N GLU A 519 -28.27 22.09 18.29
CA GLU A 519 -27.80 22.61 19.58
C GLU A 519 -26.27 22.84 19.50
N PRO A 520 -25.80 23.99 18.98
CA PRO A 520 -24.37 24.23 18.68
C PRO A 520 -23.42 24.10 19.88
N ASN A 521 -23.95 24.14 21.12
CA ASN A 521 -23.21 23.95 22.35
C ASN A 521 -23.12 22.48 22.82
N LYS A 522 -23.75 21.54 22.12
CA LYS A 522 -23.66 20.09 22.43
C LYS A 522 -22.87 19.37 21.34
N MET A 523 -21.86 18.61 21.77
CA MET A 523 -21.13 17.68 20.91
C MET A 523 -21.83 16.32 20.94
N LYS A 524 -22.11 15.74 19.77
CA LYS A 524 -22.55 14.35 19.58
C LYS A 524 -21.30 13.49 19.38
N SER A 525 -21.17 12.42 20.15
CA SER A 525 -20.06 11.46 20.00
C SER A 525 -20.41 10.42 18.95
N LEU A 526 -19.45 10.06 18.09
CA LEU A 526 -19.62 8.99 17.11
C LEU A 526 -19.91 7.65 17.79
N ILE A 527 -19.42 7.45 19.03
CA ILE A 527 -19.75 6.30 19.88
C ILE A 527 -21.27 6.20 20.09
N THR A 528 -21.93 7.34 20.35
CA THR A 528 -23.39 7.37 20.53
C THR A 528 -24.12 7.09 19.21
N VAL A 529 -23.56 7.53 18.08
CA VAL A 529 -24.13 7.24 16.75
C VAL A 529 -24.15 5.74 16.50
N VAL A 530 -23.00 5.07 16.62
CA VAL A 530 -22.88 3.61 16.41
C VAL A 530 -23.82 2.85 17.34
N LYS A 531 -23.84 3.18 18.64
CA LYS A 531 -24.76 2.54 19.59
C LYS A 531 -26.23 2.75 19.23
N THR A 532 -26.60 3.92 18.70
CA THR A 532 -27.99 4.19 18.28
C THR A 532 -28.36 3.34 17.06
N ILE A 533 -27.45 3.19 16.09
CA ILE A 533 -27.67 2.38 14.89
C ILE A 533 -27.97 0.92 15.26
N PHE A 534 -27.13 0.31 16.09
CA PHE A 534 -27.28 -1.11 16.45
C PHE A 534 -28.33 -1.39 17.55
N GLN A 535 -28.92 -0.35 18.12
CA GLN A 535 -30.09 -0.44 19.01
C GLN A 535 -31.42 -0.14 18.30
N ASP A 536 -31.38 0.26 17.03
CA ASP A 536 -32.57 0.51 16.22
C ASP A 536 -33.33 -0.80 15.92
N GLU A 537 -34.61 -0.69 15.59
CA GLU A 537 -35.41 -1.84 15.15
C GLU A 537 -34.93 -2.36 13.79
N ASP A 538 -34.36 -1.48 12.96
CA ASP A 538 -33.74 -1.80 11.68
C ASP A 538 -32.31 -1.22 11.56
N PRO A 539 -31.31 -1.94 12.10
CA PRO A 539 -29.91 -1.50 12.09
C PRO A 539 -29.31 -1.32 10.69
N GLU A 540 -29.80 -2.05 9.67
CA GLU A 540 -29.30 -1.95 8.30
C GLU A 540 -29.65 -0.58 7.71
N SER A 541 -30.93 -0.21 7.74
CA SER A 541 -31.39 1.11 7.27
C SER A 541 -30.78 2.27 8.07
N ALA A 542 -30.63 2.10 9.38
CA ALA A 542 -30.01 3.10 10.25
C ALA A 542 -28.52 3.30 9.92
N LEU A 543 -27.79 2.21 9.62
CA LEU A 543 -26.40 2.27 9.20
C LEU A 543 -26.27 2.93 7.82
N GLU A 544 -27.10 2.53 6.86
CA GLU A 544 -27.08 3.05 5.49
C GLU A 544 -27.21 4.59 5.46
N ALA A 545 -28.03 5.16 6.34
CA ALA A 545 -28.24 6.60 6.45
C ALA A 545 -27.01 7.38 6.97
N GLU A 546 -26.06 6.70 7.62
CA GLU A 546 -24.87 7.31 8.23
C GLU A 546 -23.57 7.01 7.47
N ILE A 547 -23.63 6.23 6.38
CA ILE A 547 -22.46 5.92 5.51
C ILE A 547 -21.92 7.20 4.86
N ASP A 548 -20.60 7.28 4.72
CA ASP A 548 -19.93 8.40 4.09
C ASP A 548 -20.40 8.63 2.63
N GLY A 549 -21.02 9.78 2.39
CA GLY A 549 -21.47 10.19 1.06
C GLY A 549 -20.34 10.29 0.02
N ASN A 550 -19.08 10.43 0.44
CA ASN A 550 -17.93 10.42 -0.46
C ASN A 550 -17.71 9.07 -1.14
N LEU A 551 -18.26 7.97 -0.60
CA LEU A 551 -18.24 6.66 -1.24
C LEU A 551 -19.22 6.58 -2.44
N ARG A 552 -20.15 7.53 -2.59
CA ARG A 552 -21.07 7.65 -3.73
C ARG A 552 -21.86 6.36 -4.05
N GLY A 553 -22.21 5.57 -3.04
CA GLY A 553 -22.90 4.29 -3.22
C GLY A 553 -22.01 3.17 -3.81
N SER A 554 -20.70 3.39 -3.92
CA SER A 554 -19.73 2.39 -4.39
C SER A 554 -19.11 1.66 -3.21
N TYR A 555 -19.85 0.68 -2.67
CA TYR A 555 -19.40 -0.25 -1.64
C TYR A 555 -20.29 -1.51 -1.61
N PRO A 556 -19.77 -2.65 -1.14
CA PRO A 556 -20.59 -3.79 -0.77
C PRO A 556 -21.17 -3.56 0.63
N PHE A 557 -22.49 -3.35 0.72
CA PHE A 557 -23.16 -3.03 1.99
C PHE A 557 -22.96 -4.09 3.07
N GLU A 558 -22.95 -5.38 2.70
CA GLU A 558 -22.71 -6.48 3.64
C GLU A 558 -21.36 -6.33 4.38
N GLU A 559 -20.33 -5.84 3.69
CA GLU A 559 -19.01 -5.66 4.29
C GLU A 559 -18.91 -4.40 5.14
N ILE A 560 -19.65 -3.35 4.78
CA ILE A 560 -19.85 -2.19 5.65
C ILE A 560 -20.55 -2.60 6.93
N PHE A 561 -21.60 -3.40 6.83
CA PHE A 561 -22.37 -3.86 7.98
C PHE A 561 -21.49 -4.69 8.92
N LYS A 562 -20.75 -5.68 8.40
CA LYS A 562 -19.78 -6.47 9.19
C LYS A 562 -18.71 -5.59 9.85
N MET A 563 -18.19 -4.57 9.15
CA MET A 563 -17.25 -3.63 9.77
C MET A 563 -17.90 -2.80 10.87
N GLY A 564 -19.18 -2.44 10.71
CA GLY A 564 -20.00 -1.77 11.71
C GLY A 564 -20.20 -2.62 12.96
N GLU A 565 -20.48 -3.93 12.81
CA GLU A 565 -20.60 -4.86 13.94
C GLU A 565 -19.28 -4.96 14.73
N ILE A 566 -18.14 -5.01 14.02
CA ILE A 566 -16.82 -4.98 14.67
C ILE A 566 -16.64 -3.68 15.45
N ALA A 567 -17.00 -2.54 14.86
CA ALA A 567 -16.91 -1.24 15.52
C ALA A 567 -17.78 -1.19 16.79
N GLU A 568 -19.01 -1.69 16.72
CA GLU A 568 -19.94 -1.78 17.85
C GLU A 568 -19.39 -2.66 18.98
N SER A 569 -18.92 -3.87 18.67
CA SER A 569 -18.33 -4.78 19.66
C SER A 569 -17.08 -4.21 20.33
N CYS A 570 -16.31 -3.38 19.60
CA CYS A 570 -15.16 -2.68 20.18
C CYS A 570 -15.58 -1.57 21.17
N LEU A 571 -16.80 -1.03 21.04
CA LEU A 571 -17.33 0.09 21.81
C LEU A 571 -18.16 -0.33 23.03
N GLU A 572 -18.09 -1.61 23.42
CA GLU A 572 -18.71 -2.14 24.62
C GLU A 572 -18.27 -1.40 25.89
N GLU A 573 -19.21 -1.20 26.82
CA GLU A 573 -18.93 -0.41 28.03
C GLU A 573 -17.92 -1.12 28.94
N GLU A 574 -18.08 -2.44 29.12
CA GLU A 574 -17.17 -3.26 29.90
C GLU A 574 -15.99 -3.75 29.04
N ALA A 575 -14.76 -3.53 29.52
CA ALA A 575 -13.55 -3.84 28.76
C ALA A 575 -13.39 -5.35 28.44
N VAL A 576 -13.97 -6.22 29.26
CA VAL A 576 -13.87 -7.68 29.11
C VAL A 576 -14.71 -8.21 27.95
N ASP A 577 -15.77 -7.51 27.56
CA ASP A 577 -16.70 -7.94 26.51
C ASP A 577 -16.22 -7.53 25.11
N ARG A 578 -15.27 -6.59 25.04
CA ARG A 578 -14.63 -6.20 23.78
C ARG A 578 -13.78 -7.36 23.24
N PRO A 579 -13.67 -7.53 21.91
CA PRO A 579 -12.84 -8.58 21.30
C PRO A 579 -11.33 -8.33 21.50
N GLU A 580 -10.50 -9.34 21.20
CA GLU A 580 -9.05 -9.16 21.09
C GLU A 580 -8.65 -8.67 19.68
N MET A 581 -7.54 -7.94 19.56
CA MET A 581 -7.08 -7.44 18.25
C MET A 581 -6.85 -8.55 17.22
N ARG A 582 -6.37 -9.73 17.63
CA ARG A 582 -6.21 -10.90 16.76
C ARG A 582 -7.52 -11.36 16.10
N GLU A 583 -8.64 -11.26 16.83
CA GLU A 583 -9.95 -11.65 16.32
C GLU A 583 -10.47 -10.60 15.34
N ILE A 584 -10.24 -9.32 15.64
CA ILE A 584 -10.54 -8.19 14.76
C ILE A 584 -9.74 -8.32 13.44
N VAL A 585 -8.44 -8.64 13.51
CA VAL A 585 -7.59 -8.82 12.32
C VAL A 585 -8.10 -9.94 11.42
N VAL A 586 -8.59 -11.05 11.97
CA VAL A 586 -9.19 -12.14 11.18
C VAL A 586 -10.45 -11.65 10.47
N LYS A 587 -11.38 -11.01 11.18
CA LYS A 587 -12.63 -10.50 10.58
C LYS A 587 -12.36 -9.42 9.51
N LEU A 588 -11.45 -8.48 9.78
CA LEU A 588 -11.06 -7.45 8.80
C LEU A 588 -10.32 -8.04 7.60
N SER A 589 -9.58 -9.15 7.77
CA SER A 589 -8.94 -9.85 6.64
C SER A 589 -10.00 -10.44 5.69
N GLN A 590 -11.07 -11.02 6.25
CA GLN A 590 -12.19 -11.51 5.45
C GLN A 590 -12.89 -10.37 4.71
N ILE A 591 -13.20 -9.27 5.40
CA ILE A 591 -13.79 -8.07 4.78
C ILE A 591 -12.90 -7.54 3.64
N MET A 592 -11.58 -7.49 3.84
CA MET A 592 -10.64 -7.02 2.80
C MET A 592 -10.63 -7.94 1.58
N MET A 593 -10.64 -9.26 1.78
CA MET A 593 -10.72 -10.24 0.68
C MET A 593 -12.01 -10.04 -0.12
N SER A 594 -13.17 -10.05 0.53
CA SER A 594 -14.47 -9.82 -0.11
C SER A 594 -14.55 -8.45 -0.80
N SER A 595 -13.97 -7.40 -0.21
CA SER A 595 -13.96 -6.06 -0.80
C SER A 595 -13.10 -5.98 -2.06
N THR A 596 -11.98 -6.72 -2.08
CA THR A 596 -11.10 -6.81 -3.26
C THR A 596 -11.78 -7.58 -4.39
N GLU A 597 -12.47 -8.67 -4.06
CA GLU A 597 -13.28 -9.45 -5.01
C GLU A 597 -14.43 -8.61 -5.59
N TRP A 598 -15.15 -7.88 -4.73
CA TRP A 598 -16.21 -6.97 -5.14
C TRP A 598 -15.70 -5.83 -6.04
N GLU A 599 -14.57 -5.20 -5.72
CA GLU A 599 -13.98 -4.16 -6.57
C GLU A 599 -13.49 -4.71 -7.91
N ALA A 600 -12.93 -5.93 -7.92
CA ALA A 600 -12.58 -6.64 -9.15
C ALA A 600 -13.82 -6.95 -10.02
N SER A 601 -14.99 -7.17 -9.41
CA SER A 601 -16.27 -7.39 -10.11
C SER A 601 -16.84 -6.13 -10.77
N LEU A 602 -16.53 -4.93 -10.24
CA LEU A 602 -17.07 -3.65 -10.72
C LEU A 602 -16.34 -3.04 -11.93
N GLY A 603 -15.20 -3.59 -12.34
CA GLY A 603 -14.52 -3.23 -13.59
C GLY A 603 -14.12 -1.75 -13.75
N GLY A 604 -13.68 -1.05 -12.68
CA GLY A 604 -13.35 0.37 -12.73
C GLY A 604 -12.03 0.82 -12.08
N ASN A 605 -11.12 1.35 -12.91
CA ASN A 605 -10.13 2.42 -12.66
C ASN A 605 -9.08 2.35 -11.52
N SER A 606 -8.84 1.22 -10.87
CA SER A 606 -7.50 0.98 -10.31
C SER A 606 -6.60 0.43 -11.42
N GLN A 607 -5.31 0.76 -11.42
CA GLN A 607 -4.32 0.11 -12.30
C GLN A 607 -4.15 -1.35 -11.87
N MET A 608 -5.18 -2.17 -12.09
CA MET A 608 -5.15 -3.63 -11.94
C MET A 608 -5.39 -4.25 -13.32
N ALA A 609 -4.67 -5.34 -13.57
CA ALA A 609 -4.61 -6.03 -14.86
C ALA A 609 -6.02 -6.30 -15.42
N GLY A 610 -6.24 -6.03 -16.71
CA GLY A 610 -7.49 -6.39 -17.39
C GLY A 610 -7.84 -7.88 -17.20
N ALA A 611 -9.13 -8.19 -17.20
CA ALA A 611 -9.63 -9.55 -17.01
C ALA A 611 -9.67 -10.35 -18.31
N VAL A 612 -9.54 -11.67 -18.22
CA VAL A 612 -9.67 -12.60 -19.36
C VAL A 612 -11.13 -12.68 -19.79
N SER A 613 -11.37 -12.65 -21.10
CA SER A 613 -12.69 -12.83 -21.68
C SER A 613 -13.08 -14.30 -21.74
N ALA A 614 -12.19 -15.14 -22.27
CA ALA A 614 -12.40 -16.58 -22.44
C ALA A 614 -11.07 -17.34 -22.48
N LEU A 615 -11.12 -18.63 -22.10
CA LEU A 615 -10.01 -19.58 -22.19
C LEU A 615 -10.37 -20.72 -23.15
N PHE A 616 -9.47 -21.02 -24.08
CA PHE A 616 -9.61 -22.02 -25.13
C PHE A 616 -8.51 -23.08 -25.02
N LEU A 617 -8.90 -24.35 -25.13
CA LEU A 617 -8.02 -25.49 -25.33
C LEU A 617 -8.19 -25.94 -26.79
N LEU A 618 -7.14 -25.82 -27.60
CA LEU A 618 -7.16 -26.08 -29.05
C LEU A 618 -6.27 -27.27 -29.41
N ASP A 619 -6.57 -27.94 -30.53
CA ASP A 619 -5.66 -28.92 -31.14
C ASP A 619 -4.56 -28.25 -31.97
N ILE A 620 -3.60 -29.04 -32.48
CA ILE A 620 -2.53 -28.55 -33.37
C ILE A 620 -3.04 -27.91 -34.68
N LYS A 621 -4.31 -28.11 -35.03
CA LYS A 621 -4.95 -27.53 -36.23
C LYS A 621 -5.74 -26.26 -35.90
N GLY A 622 -5.72 -25.81 -34.64
CA GLY A 622 -6.44 -24.63 -34.18
C GLY A 622 -7.94 -24.83 -33.94
N ARG A 623 -8.43 -26.06 -33.88
CA ARG A 623 -9.84 -26.36 -33.56
C ARG A 623 -10.06 -26.37 -32.06
N VAL A 624 -11.16 -25.80 -31.59
CA VAL A 624 -11.49 -25.78 -30.16
C VAL A 624 -11.90 -27.17 -29.70
N LEU A 625 -11.14 -27.73 -28.75
CA LEU A 625 -11.46 -28.96 -28.04
C LEU A 625 -12.46 -28.68 -26.90
N ILE A 626 -12.09 -27.75 -26.03
CA ILE A 626 -12.86 -27.30 -24.88
C ILE A 626 -12.62 -25.79 -24.74
N TRP A 627 -13.63 -25.04 -24.31
CA TRP A 627 -13.44 -23.63 -23.98
C TRP A 627 -14.38 -23.21 -22.88
N ARG A 628 -13.98 -22.18 -22.13
CA ARG A 628 -14.80 -21.56 -21.10
C ARG A 628 -14.91 -20.07 -21.36
N ASP A 629 -16.15 -19.60 -21.39
CA ASP A 629 -16.49 -18.19 -21.46
C ASP A 629 -16.64 -17.64 -20.04
N TYR A 630 -15.98 -16.52 -19.74
CA TYR A 630 -16.10 -15.85 -18.46
C TYR A 630 -16.86 -14.52 -18.56
N ARG A 631 -16.93 -13.91 -19.76
CA ARG A 631 -17.44 -12.53 -19.92
C ARG A 631 -18.39 -12.32 -21.09
N GLY A 632 -18.46 -13.25 -22.04
CA GLY A 632 -19.42 -13.18 -23.17
C GLY A 632 -18.99 -12.28 -24.33
N ASP A 633 -17.77 -11.74 -24.34
CA ASP A 633 -17.32 -10.72 -25.32
C ASP A 633 -16.33 -11.25 -26.39
N VAL A 634 -15.87 -12.50 -26.26
CA VAL A 634 -15.06 -13.21 -27.27
C VAL A 634 -15.64 -14.59 -27.52
N THR A 635 -15.93 -14.89 -28.79
CA THR A 635 -16.55 -16.17 -29.21
C THR A 635 -15.51 -17.20 -29.68
N ALA A 636 -15.82 -18.48 -29.55
CA ALA A 636 -15.00 -19.58 -30.08
C ALA A 636 -14.73 -19.46 -31.60
N VAL A 637 -15.72 -19.00 -32.39
CA VAL A 637 -15.55 -18.81 -33.83
C VAL A 637 -14.51 -17.73 -34.15
N GLN A 638 -14.43 -16.67 -33.35
CA GLN A 638 -13.40 -15.64 -33.51
C GLN A 638 -12.01 -16.19 -33.16
N ALA A 639 -11.91 -16.97 -32.08
CA ALA A 639 -10.67 -17.64 -31.67
C ALA A 639 -10.14 -18.61 -32.74
N GLU A 640 -10.98 -19.48 -33.30
CA GLU A 640 -10.58 -20.42 -34.37
C GLU A 640 -10.11 -19.71 -35.64
N ARG A 641 -10.82 -18.64 -36.05
CA ARG A 641 -10.43 -17.84 -37.22
C ARG A 641 -9.09 -17.15 -37.02
N PHE A 642 -8.85 -16.61 -35.83
CA PHE A 642 -7.56 -16.02 -35.49
C PHE A 642 -6.45 -17.09 -35.56
N PHE A 643 -6.66 -18.24 -34.94
CA PHE A 643 -5.64 -19.28 -34.86
C PHE A 643 -5.35 -19.92 -36.23
N SER A 644 -6.36 -20.09 -37.08
CA SER A 644 -6.15 -20.55 -38.46
C SER A 644 -5.29 -19.57 -39.27
N LYS A 645 -5.49 -18.25 -39.12
CA LYS A 645 -4.63 -17.24 -39.74
C LYS A 645 -3.20 -17.24 -39.19
N LEU A 646 -3.05 -17.59 -37.91
CA LEU A 646 -1.74 -17.69 -37.26
C LEU A 646 -0.96 -18.88 -37.82
N ILE A 647 -1.60 -20.06 -37.91
CA ILE A 647 -1.03 -21.26 -38.53
C ILE A 647 -0.70 -21.03 -40.02
N GLU A 648 -1.56 -20.36 -40.78
CA GLU A 648 -1.27 -20.03 -42.19
C GLU A 648 -0.05 -19.11 -42.36
N LYS A 649 0.34 -18.37 -41.32
CA LYS A 649 1.56 -17.55 -41.27
C LYS A 649 2.80 -18.30 -40.74
N GLU A 650 2.68 -19.55 -40.26
CA GLU A 650 3.76 -20.36 -39.66
C GLU A 650 4.90 -20.79 -40.63
N GLY A 651 4.91 -20.30 -41.87
CA GLY A 651 6.03 -20.56 -42.80
C GLY A 651 7.36 -19.88 -42.41
N ASP A 652 7.36 -19.00 -41.40
CA ASP A 652 8.52 -18.20 -40.99
C ASP A 652 8.96 -18.49 -39.55
N PRO A 653 10.13 -19.13 -39.32
CA PRO A 653 10.59 -19.60 -38.01
C PRO A 653 10.97 -18.50 -37.00
N GLU A 654 10.90 -17.22 -37.37
CA GLU A 654 11.14 -16.08 -36.47
C GLU A 654 9.84 -15.40 -35.95
N SER A 655 8.64 -15.87 -36.28
CA SER A 655 7.37 -15.14 -36.05
C SER A 655 6.47 -15.63 -34.89
N GLN A 656 6.94 -16.53 -34.04
CA GLN A 656 6.13 -17.07 -32.93
C GLN A 656 6.11 -16.12 -31.72
N ASP A 657 5.31 -15.06 -31.81
CA ASP A 657 5.01 -14.23 -30.65
C ASP A 657 3.93 -14.92 -29.78
N PRO A 658 4.20 -15.21 -28.49
CA PRO A 658 3.23 -15.85 -27.59
C PRO A 658 2.05 -14.93 -27.22
N VAL A 659 2.11 -13.67 -27.65
CA VAL A 659 1.06 -12.67 -27.47
C VAL A 659 0.78 -12.06 -28.84
N ALA A 660 -0.45 -12.23 -29.31
CA ALA A 660 -0.90 -11.73 -30.59
C ALA A 660 -2.12 -10.84 -30.42
N HIS A 661 -2.33 -9.92 -31.35
CA HIS A 661 -3.47 -9.00 -31.32
C HIS A 661 -4.20 -9.03 -32.66
N ASP A 662 -5.50 -9.29 -32.64
CA ASP A 662 -6.36 -9.25 -33.84
C ASP A 662 -7.72 -8.64 -33.49
N ASN A 663 -8.16 -7.67 -34.29
CA ASN A 663 -9.48 -7.02 -34.18
C ASN A 663 -9.87 -6.54 -32.76
N GLY A 664 -8.93 -5.95 -32.03
CA GLY A 664 -9.17 -5.44 -30.67
C GLY A 664 -9.28 -6.52 -29.60
N VAL A 665 -8.83 -7.74 -29.90
CA VAL A 665 -8.69 -8.85 -28.96
C VAL A 665 -7.22 -9.23 -28.89
N SER A 666 -6.71 -9.31 -27.67
CA SER A 666 -5.38 -9.83 -27.37
C SER A 666 -5.49 -11.31 -27.05
N TYR A 667 -4.74 -12.14 -27.76
CA TYR A 667 -4.64 -13.58 -27.59
C TYR A 667 -3.29 -13.91 -26.98
N MET A 668 -3.26 -14.62 -25.87
CA MET A 668 -2.02 -15.14 -25.27
C MET A 668 -2.10 -16.66 -25.26
N PHE A 669 -1.09 -17.34 -25.76
CA PHE A 669 -1.13 -18.79 -25.87
C PHE A 669 0.22 -19.44 -25.60
N ILE A 670 0.14 -20.69 -25.15
CA ILE A 670 1.29 -21.59 -25.01
C ILE A 670 0.98 -22.91 -25.70
N GLN A 671 2.02 -23.56 -26.22
CA GLN A 671 1.92 -24.92 -26.75
C GLN A 671 2.44 -25.91 -25.70
N HIS A 672 1.67 -26.95 -25.43
CA HIS A 672 2.12 -28.10 -24.63
C HIS A 672 1.74 -29.40 -25.36
N ASN A 673 2.75 -30.20 -25.72
CA ASN A 673 2.57 -31.39 -26.57
C ASN A 673 1.79 -31.07 -27.86
N ASN A 674 0.65 -31.74 -28.07
CA ASN A 674 -0.26 -31.58 -29.21
C ASN A 674 -1.47 -30.69 -28.90
N VAL A 675 -1.42 -29.88 -27.83
CA VAL A 675 -2.51 -28.99 -27.41
C VAL A 675 -2.00 -27.56 -27.25
N TYR A 676 -2.82 -26.60 -27.67
CA TYR A 676 -2.62 -25.17 -27.38
C TYR A 676 -3.57 -24.72 -26.28
N LEU A 677 -3.04 -24.00 -25.30
CA LEU A 677 -3.84 -23.30 -24.31
C LEU A 677 -3.79 -21.82 -24.64
N MET A 678 -4.95 -21.19 -24.83
CA MET A 678 -5.07 -19.81 -25.27
C MET A 678 -6.07 -19.04 -24.42
N THR A 679 -5.67 -17.89 -23.90
CA THR A 679 -6.59 -16.88 -23.34
C THR A 679 -6.85 -15.80 -24.38
N ALA A 680 -8.07 -15.25 -24.36
CA ALA A 680 -8.43 -14.08 -25.13
C ALA A 680 -8.94 -12.98 -24.21
N SER A 681 -8.61 -11.72 -24.49
CA SER A 681 -9.17 -10.58 -23.79
C SER A 681 -9.30 -9.35 -24.67
N ARG A 682 -10.38 -8.58 -24.49
CA ARG A 682 -10.53 -7.22 -25.04
C ARG A 682 -9.93 -6.14 -24.15
N GLN A 683 -9.54 -6.49 -22.92
CA GLN A 683 -8.96 -5.58 -21.95
C GLN A 683 -7.44 -5.65 -21.96
N ASN A 684 -6.81 -4.65 -21.35
CA ASN A 684 -5.35 -4.61 -21.20
C ASN A 684 -4.92 -5.52 -20.03
N CYS A 685 -4.84 -6.82 -20.29
CA CYS A 685 -4.39 -7.82 -19.32
C CYS A 685 -2.87 -7.79 -19.11
N ASN A 686 -2.42 -8.20 -17.92
CA ASN A 686 -1.01 -8.52 -17.69
C ASN A 686 -0.66 -9.83 -18.41
N ALA A 687 -0.05 -9.73 -19.58
CA ALA A 687 0.32 -10.88 -20.40
C ALA A 687 1.25 -11.87 -19.67
N ALA A 688 2.20 -11.37 -18.85
CA ALA A 688 3.11 -12.23 -18.11
C ALA A 688 2.38 -13.08 -17.06
N SER A 689 1.43 -12.47 -16.33
CA SER A 689 0.59 -13.17 -15.37
C SER A 689 -0.27 -14.25 -16.05
N LEU A 690 -0.84 -13.95 -17.21
CA LEU A 690 -1.68 -14.91 -17.95
C LEU A 690 -0.86 -16.06 -18.54
N LEU A 691 0.33 -15.80 -19.10
CA LEU A 691 1.22 -16.84 -19.58
C LEU A 691 1.70 -17.74 -18.42
N PHE A 692 2.02 -17.15 -17.27
CA PHE A 692 2.36 -17.91 -16.07
C PHE A 692 1.17 -18.77 -15.58
N PHE A 693 -0.03 -18.19 -15.58
CA PHE A 693 -1.25 -18.90 -15.25
C PHE A 693 -1.48 -20.09 -16.19
N LEU A 694 -1.34 -19.92 -17.50
CA LEU A 694 -1.48 -21.02 -18.47
C LEU A 694 -0.50 -22.16 -18.18
N HIS A 695 0.75 -21.88 -17.81
CA HIS A 695 1.69 -22.91 -17.37
C HIS A 695 1.22 -23.62 -16.08
N ARG A 696 0.61 -22.90 -15.13
CA ARG A 696 0.00 -23.52 -13.94
C ARG A 696 -1.20 -24.39 -14.28
N VAL A 697 -2.03 -24.00 -15.24
CA VAL A 697 -3.13 -24.85 -15.74
C VAL A 697 -2.58 -26.17 -16.30
N VAL A 698 -1.49 -26.12 -17.07
CA VAL A 698 -0.80 -27.34 -17.55
C VAL A 698 -0.34 -28.22 -16.39
N ASP A 699 0.23 -27.63 -15.33
CA ASP A 699 0.67 -28.39 -14.15
C ASP A 699 -0.52 -29.03 -13.40
N VAL A 700 -1.65 -28.33 -13.30
CA VAL A 700 -2.90 -28.87 -12.73
C VAL A 700 -3.40 -30.04 -13.56
N PHE A 701 -3.50 -29.90 -14.89
CA PHE A 701 -3.95 -30.99 -15.75
C PHE A 701 -3.02 -32.21 -15.71
N LYS A 702 -1.70 -32.01 -15.68
CA LYS A 702 -0.75 -33.13 -15.49
C LYS A 702 -0.92 -33.83 -14.16
N HIS A 703 -1.31 -33.13 -13.11
CA HIS A 703 -1.59 -33.75 -11.82
C HIS A 703 -2.82 -34.67 -11.87
N TYR A 704 -3.85 -34.28 -12.62
CA TYR A 704 -5.11 -35.03 -12.73
C TYR A 704 -5.06 -36.15 -13.76
N PHE A 705 -4.35 -35.95 -14.88
CA PHE A 705 -4.39 -36.84 -16.05
C PHE A 705 -3.05 -37.55 -16.32
N GLU A 706 -2.02 -37.30 -15.51
CA GLU A 706 -0.61 -37.72 -15.69
C GLU A 706 0.06 -37.05 -16.89
N GLU A 707 -0.55 -37.14 -18.07
CA GLU A 707 -0.13 -36.49 -19.32
C GLU A 707 -1.26 -35.63 -19.91
N LEU A 708 -0.89 -34.43 -20.37
CA LEU A 708 -1.82 -33.52 -21.03
C LEU A 708 -1.70 -33.72 -22.55
N GLU A 709 -2.72 -34.35 -23.13
CA GLU A 709 -2.88 -34.59 -24.55
C GLU A 709 -4.34 -34.36 -24.99
N GLU A 710 -4.59 -34.35 -26.30
CA GLU A 710 -5.93 -34.22 -26.87
C GLU A 710 -6.92 -35.28 -26.34
N GLU A 711 -6.47 -36.53 -26.16
CA GLU A 711 -7.29 -37.63 -25.64
C GLU A 711 -7.62 -37.41 -24.15
N SER A 712 -6.63 -37.01 -23.33
CA SER A 712 -6.82 -36.72 -21.91
C SER A 712 -7.92 -35.68 -21.66
N LEU A 713 -7.97 -34.63 -22.49
CA LEU A 713 -8.99 -33.58 -22.38
C LEU A 713 -10.39 -34.07 -22.78
N ARG A 714 -10.49 -34.88 -23.84
CA ARG A 714 -11.77 -35.42 -24.33
C ARG A 714 -12.37 -36.43 -23.37
N ASP A 715 -11.54 -37.30 -22.82
CA ASP A 715 -12.01 -38.37 -21.93
C ASP A 715 -12.42 -37.83 -20.55
N ASN A 716 -11.85 -36.69 -20.13
CA ASN A 716 -12.08 -36.10 -18.81
C ASN A 716 -12.81 -34.75 -18.84
N PHE A 717 -13.61 -34.47 -19.88
CA PHE A 717 -14.21 -33.15 -20.12
C PHE A 717 -15.00 -32.59 -18.93
N VAL A 718 -15.67 -33.44 -18.13
CA VAL A 718 -16.41 -33.02 -16.92
C VAL A 718 -15.47 -32.40 -15.89
N VAL A 719 -14.39 -33.11 -15.57
CA VAL A 719 -13.37 -32.65 -14.61
C VAL A 719 -12.65 -31.41 -15.15
N VAL A 720 -12.42 -31.34 -16.47
CA VAL A 720 -11.85 -30.15 -17.10
C VAL A 720 -12.75 -28.92 -16.88
N TYR A 721 -14.07 -29.02 -17.06
CA TYR A 721 -14.97 -27.89 -16.79
C TYR A 721 -15.01 -27.49 -15.32
N GLU A 722 -15.06 -28.46 -14.39
CA GLU A 722 -14.99 -28.20 -12.95
C GLU A 722 -13.68 -27.49 -12.59
N LEU A 723 -12.55 -27.94 -13.15
CA LEU A 723 -11.26 -27.28 -12.96
C LEU A 723 -11.25 -25.86 -13.53
N LEU A 724 -11.76 -25.64 -14.76
CA LEU A 724 -11.79 -24.32 -15.38
C LEU A 724 -12.64 -23.31 -14.60
N ASP A 725 -13.72 -23.77 -13.96
CA ASP A 725 -14.59 -22.92 -13.12
C ASP A 725 -13.95 -22.58 -11.77
N GLU A 726 -13.13 -23.47 -11.21
CA GLU A 726 -12.48 -23.26 -9.91
C GLU A 726 -11.14 -22.53 -10.02
N ILE A 727 -10.39 -22.71 -11.11
CA ILE A 727 -9.08 -22.06 -11.30
C ILE A 727 -9.17 -20.64 -11.84
N MET A 728 -10.34 -20.23 -12.36
CA MET A 728 -10.57 -18.88 -12.87
C MET A 728 -12.04 -18.50 -12.67
N ASP A 729 -12.27 -17.35 -12.07
CA ASP A 729 -13.62 -16.79 -11.89
C ASP A 729 -13.70 -15.41 -12.50
N PHE A 730 -14.74 -15.18 -13.30
CA PHE A 730 -15.01 -13.94 -14.04
C PHE A 730 -13.80 -13.34 -14.81
N GLY A 731 -12.90 -14.20 -15.28
CA GLY A 731 -11.70 -13.81 -16.03
C GLY A 731 -10.47 -13.50 -15.17
N TYR A 732 -10.54 -13.72 -13.87
CA TYR A 732 -9.42 -13.58 -12.94
C TYR A 732 -8.93 -14.95 -12.46
N PRO A 733 -7.64 -15.28 -12.64
CA PRO A 733 -7.03 -16.48 -12.07
C PRO A 733 -7.26 -16.59 -10.56
N GLN A 734 -7.68 -17.78 -10.11
CA GLN A 734 -7.91 -18.16 -8.71
C GLN A 734 -6.83 -19.15 -8.23
N TYR A 735 -7.19 -20.06 -7.33
CA TYR A 735 -6.28 -21.08 -6.78
C TYR A 735 -5.88 -22.11 -7.84
N THR A 736 -4.59 -22.20 -8.14
CA THR A 736 -4.03 -23.19 -9.10
C THR A 736 -3.26 -24.33 -8.43
N GLU A 737 -3.48 -24.57 -7.13
CA GLU A 737 -2.77 -25.63 -6.39
C GLU A 737 -3.44 -26.99 -6.59
N ALA A 738 -2.91 -27.79 -7.53
CA ALA A 738 -3.50 -29.06 -7.94
C ALA A 738 -3.81 -30.04 -6.78
N LYS A 739 -2.95 -30.08 -5.75
CA LYS A 739 -3.18 -30.96 -4.58
C LYS A 739 -4.41 -30.57 -3.78
N ILE A 740 -4.71 -29.28 -3.67
CA ILE A 740 -5.86 -28.79 -2.90
C ILE A 740 -7.12 -28.90 -3.73
N LEU A 741 -7.05 -28.57 -5.01
CA LEU A 741 -8.13 -28.83 -5.97
C LEU A 741 -8.55 -30.30 -5.91
N SER A 742 -7.58 -31.23 -5.80
CA SER A 742 -7.86 -32.68 -5.73
C SER A 742 -8.60 -33.14 -4.47
N GLU A 743 -8.65 -32.33 -3.41
CA GLU A 743 -9.40 -32.67 -2.20
C GLU A 743 -10.91 -32.58 -2.43
N PHE A 744 -11.38 -31.67 -3.31
CA PHE A 744 -12.80 -31.42 -3.55
C PHE A 744 -13.26 -31.66 -5.00
N ILE A 745 -12.40 -31.49 -6.00
CA ILE A 745 -12.64 -31.89 -7.41
C ILE A 745 -12.00 -33.27 -7.61
N LYS A 746 -12.83 -34.33 -7.64
CA LYS A 746 -12.37 -35.73 -7.75
C LYS A 746 -12.72 -36.30 -9.11
N THR A 747 -11.80 -37.06 -9.71
CA THR A 747 -12.12 -37.92 -10.85
C THR A 747 -13.11 -39.01 -10.41
N ASP A 748 -14.02 -39.41 -11.31
CA ASP A 748 -15.18 -40.28 -10.99
C ASP A 748 -14.83 -41.60 -10.26
N ALA A 749 -13.58 -42.04 -10.31
CA ALA A 749 -13.09 -43.21 -9.57
C ALA A 749 -13.10 -43.04 -8.03
N TYR A 750 -13.20 -41.82 -7.49
CA TYR A 750 -13.10 -41.53 -6.05
C TYR A 750 -14.36 -40.90 -5.43
N ARG A 751 -15.50 -40.89 -6.14
CA ARG A 751 -16.79 -40.48 -5.59
C ARG A 751 -17.36 -41.54 -4.63
N MET A 752 -16.85 -41.56 -3.40
CA MET A 752 -17.59 -42.11 -2.26
C MET A 752 -17.67 -41.08 -1.14
N GLU A 753 -18.92 -40.74 -0.84
CA GLU A 753 -19.49 -40.17 0.39
C GLU A 753 -18.60 -39.21 1.20
N VAL A 754 -18.88 -37.90 1.09
CA VAL A 754 -18.88 -36.89 2.17
C VAL A 754 -19.33 -35.56 1.56
N ASN A 755 -20.19 -34.81 2.27
CA ASN A 755 -20.60 -33.45 1.89
C ASN A 755 -19.36 -32.58 1.59
N GLN A 756 -19.21 -32.15 0.34
CA GLN A 756 -18.11 -31.32 -0.14
C GLN A 756 -18.22 -29.92 0.49
N ARG A 757 -17.52 -29.70 1.60
CA ARG A 757 -17.12 -28.36 2.03
C ARG A 757 -15.71 -28.13 1.50
N PRO A 758 -15.40 -26.97 0.91
CA PRO A 758 -14.03 -26.66 0.51
C PRO A 758 -13.11 -26.80 1.73
N PRO A 759 -11.92 -27.39 1.59
CA PRO A 759 -10.96 -27.52 2.69
C PRO A 759 -10.67 -26.15 3.29
N MET A 760 -10.49 -26.07 4.61
CA MET A 760 -10.11 -24.80 5.26
C MET A 760 -8.82 -24.21 4.67
N ALA A 761 -7.96 -25.03 4.06
CA ALA A 761 -6.76 -24.55 3.35
C ALA A 761 -7.07 -23.53 2.24
N VAL A 762 -8.24 -23.59 1.60
CA VAL A 762 -8.67 -22.64 0.56
C VAL A 762 -8.97 -21.24 1.13
N THR A 763 -9.29 -21.14 2.43
CA THR A 763 -9.63 -19.86 3.10
C THR A 763 -8.57 -19.42 4.11
N ASN A 764 -7.53 -20.22 4.34
CA ASN A 764 -6.52 -19.98 5.35
C ASN A 764 -5.26 -19.34 4.72
N ALA A 765 -4.50 -18.59 5.52
CA ALA A 765 -3.26 -17.94 5.06
C ALA A 765 -2.16 -18.92 4.60
N VAL A 766 -2.33 -20.22 4.88
CA VAL A 766 -1.47 -21.31 4.41
C VAL A 766 -2.24 -22.13 3.37
N SER A 767 -2.20 -21.67 2.12
CA SER A 767 -2.94 -22.25 1.00
C SER A 767 -2.25 -23.45 0.34
N TRP A 768 -1.19 -24.02 0.92
CA TRP A 768 -0.41 -25.09 0.25
C TRP A 768 -0.19 -26.33 1.10
N ARG A 769 -0.83 -26.39 2.28
CA ARG A 769 -0.72 -27.52 3.20
C ARG A 769 -2.01 -27.65 4.02
N SER A 770 -2.63 -28.81 3.94
CA SER A 770 -3.86 -29.13 4.66
C SER A 770 -3.59 -29.53 6.12
N GLU A 771 -4.52 -29.20 7.01
CA GLU A 771 -4.46 -29.63 8.40
C GLU A 771 -4.80 -31.12 8.54
N GLY A 772 -4.25 -31.79 9.58
CA GLY A 772 -4.57 -33.18 9.88
C GLY A 772 -3.72 -34.24 9.16
N ILE A 773 -2.73 -33.85 8.36
CA ILE A 773 -1.77 -34.79 7.75
C ILE A 773 -1.02 -35.57 8.83
N GLN A 774 -0.96 -36.89 8.73
CA GLN A 774 -0.26 -37.76 9.67
C GLN A 774 0.61 -38.79 8.97
N TYR A 775 1.84 -38.95 9.43
CA TYR A 775 2.78 -39.95 8.95
C TYR A 775 3.27 -40.84 10.10
N LYS A 776 3.45 -42.13 9.80
CA LYS A 776 4.08 -43.08 10.74
C LYS A 776 5.55 -42.73 11.05
N LYS A 777 6.23 -42.12 10.07
CA LYS A 777 7.61 -41.64 10.17
C LYS A 777 7.67 -40.23 9.61
N ASN A 778 8.24 -39.31 10.38
CA ASN A 778 8.41 -37.93 9.97
C ASN A 778 9.79 -37.74 9.33
N GLU A 779 9.83 -37.62 8.00
CA GLU A 779 11.08 -37.59 7.22
C GLU A 779 11.06 -36.42 6.24
N VAL A 780 12.24 -35.82 6.03
CA VAL A 780 12.43 -34.75 5.05
C VAL A 780 13.64 -35.08 4.19
N PHE A 781 13.48 -35.07 2.88
CA PHE A 781 14.58 -35.22 1.93
C PHE A 781 14.81 -33.90 1.21
N LEU A 782 16.05 -33.43 1.21
CA LEU A 782 16.47 -32.19 0.56
C LEU A 782 17.53 -32.51 -0.49
N ASP A 783 17.19 -32.27 -1.74
CA ASP A 783 18.07 -32.45 -2.89
C ASP A 783 18.55 -31.08 -3.33
N VAL A 784 19.84 -30.81 -3.14
CA VAL A 784 20.50 -29.62 -3.67
C VAL A 784 21.04 -29.96 -5.05
N VAL A 785 20.34 -29.49 -6.08
CA VAL A 785 20.64 -29.80 -7.49
C VAL A 785 21.23 -28.57 -8.16
N GLU A 786 22.43 -28.68 -8.73
CA GLU A 786 23.10 -27.62 -9.50
C GLU A 786 23.22 -28.02 -10.96
N SER A 787 22.61 -27.23 -11.84
CA SER A 787 22.75 -27.36 -13.29
C SER A 787 23.82 -26.37 -13.77
N VAL A 788 24.88 -26.90 -14.40
CA VAL A 788 25.97 -26.08 -14.92
C VAL A 788 25.71 -25.80 -16.40
N ASN A 789 25.56 -24.52 -16.73
CA ASN A 789 25.45 -24.05 -18.12
C ASN A 789 26.84 -23.60 -18.58
N ILE A 790 27.31 -24.13 -19.71
CA ILE A 790 28.60 -23.83 -20.32
C ILE A 790 28.39 -23.65 -21.81
N LEU A 791 28.88 -22.54 -22.36
CA LEU A 791 29.03 -22.38 -23.80
C LEU A 791 30.50 -22.09 -24.12
N VAL A 792 31.11 -22.96 -24.91
CA VAL A 792 32.49 -22.78 -25.40
C VAL A 792 32.45 -22.48 -26.90
N ASN A 793 33.16 -21.44 -27.34
CA ASN A 793 33.28 -21.14 -28.77
C ASN A 793 34.28 -22.07 -29.48
N SER A 794 34.35 -22.02 -30.81
CA SER A 794 35.26 -22.83 -31.62
C SER A 794 36.75 -22.54 -31.34
N ASN A 795 37.07 -21.43 -30.69
CA ASN A 795 38.44 -21.10 -30.28
C ASN A 795 38.80 -21.68 -28.90
N GLY A 796 37.91 -22.45 -28.27
CA GLY A 796 38.11 -23.01 -26.94
C GLY A 796 37.94 -22.00 -25.79
N GLN A 797 37.35 -20.84 -26.04
CA GLN A 797 37.07 -19.84 -25.00
C GLN A 797 35.65 -20.02 -24.45
N ILE A 798 35.50 -19.86 -23.13
CA ILE A 798 34.21 -19.91 -22.45
C ILE A 798 33.48 -18.59 -22.70
N VAL A 799 32.34 -18.65 -23.39
CA VAL A 799 31.46 -17.50 -23.70
C VAL A 799 30.44 -17.31 -22.59
N ARG A 800 29.86 -18.42 -22.11
CA ARG A 800 28.84 -18.41 -21.05
C ARG A 800 29.22 -19.45 -20.01
N SER A 801 29.14 -19.07 -18.74
CA SER A 801 29.28 -19.95 -17.60
C SER A 801 28.39 -19.44 -16.48
N ASP A 802 27.33 -20.20 -16.19
CA ASP A 802 26.42 -19.89 -15.10
C ASP A 802 25.96 -21.19 -14.42
N VAL A 803 25.73 -21.09 -13.11
CA VAL A 803 25.21 -22.21 -12.32
C VAL A 803 23.80 -21.85 -11.90
N VAL A 804 22.84 -22.69 -12.28
CA VAL A 804 21.45 -22.61 -11.85
C VAL A 804 21.20 -23.73 -10.87
N GLY A 805 20.98 -23.39 -9.62
CA GLY A 805 20.70 -24.33 -8.55
C GLY A 805 19.23 -24.34 -8.13
N ALA A 806 18.78 -25.49 -7.63
CA ALA A 806 17.46 -25.70 -7.07
C ALA A 806 17.57 -26.53 -5.79
N LEU A 807 16.84 -26.14 -4.75
CA LEU A 807 16.63 -26.92 -3.53
C LEU A 807 15.28 -27.60 -3.62
N LYS A 808 15.30 -28.89 -3.96
CA LYS A 808 14.08 -29.70 -4.08
C LYS A 808 13.83 -30.43 -2.78
N MET A 809 12.63 -30.32 -2.23
CA MET A 809 12.24 -30.96 -0.99
C MET A 809 11.21 -32.05 -1.23
N ARG A 810 11.30 -33.12 -0.44
CA ARG A 810 10.23 -34.09 -0.24
C ARG A 810 9.95 -34.21 1.24
N THR A 811 8.77 -33.82 1.65
CA THR A 811 8.36 -33.68 3.06
C THR A 811 7.26 -34.68 3.38
N TYR A 812 7.52 -35.54 4.35
CA TYR A 812 6.56 -36.47 4.93
C TYR A 812 6.47 -36.13 6.41
N LEU A 813 5.74 -35.07 6.71
CA LEU A 813 5.67 -34.51 8.06
C LEU A 813 4.24 -34.49 8.57
N THR A 814 4.06 -34.77 9.85
CA THR A 814 2.75 -34.74 10.53
C THR A 814 2.41 -33.30 10.94
N GLY A 815 1.15 -32.91 10.82
CA GLY A 815 0.65 -31.60 11.28
C GLY A 815 1.05 -30.43 10.37
N MET A 816 1.30 -29.28 11.00
CA MET A 816 1.60 -27.99 10.36
C MET A 816 2.98 -27.47 10.82
N PRO A 817 4.08 -28.13 10.42
CA PRO A 817 5.40 -27.86 10.98
C PRO A 817 5.99 -26.59 10.40
N GLU A 818 6.59 -25.76 11.24
CA GLU A 818 7.42 -24.63 10.83
C GLU A 818 8.87 -25.11 10.64
N CYS A 819 9.36 -25.07 9.41
CA CYS A 819 10.72 -25.41 9.04
C CYS A 819 11.59 -24.15 8.95
N LYS A 820 12.84 -24.24 9.43
CA LYS A 820 13.87 -23.20 9.29
C LYS A 820 15.13 -23.80 8.68
N LEU A 821 15.49 -23.32 7.50
CA LEU A 821 16.68 -23.75 6.75
C LEU A 821 17.78 -22.70 6.88
N GLY A 822 18.99 -23.15 7.21
CA GLY A 822 20.20 -22.32 7.24
C GLY A 822 21.21 -22.77 6.18
N LEU A 823 21.64 -21.86 5.33
CA LEU A 823 22.68 -22.07 4.31
C LEU A 823 23.98 -21.36 4.72
N ASN A 824 25.09 -21.68 4.05
CA ASN A 824 26.37 -20.97 4.17
C ASN A 824 26.40 -19.65 3.37
N ASP A 825 25.32 -18.87 3.46
CA ASP A 825 25.19 -17.55 2.83
C ASP A 825 26.22 -16.56 3.40
N ARG A 826 26.98 -15.91 2.51
CA ARG A 826 28.01 -14.94 2.84
C ARG A 826 27.45 -13.75 3.62
N VAL A 827 26.31 -13.21 3.19
CA VAL A 827 25.69 -12.04 3.83
C VAL A 827 25.31 -12.36 5.27
N LEU A 828 24.69 -13.53 5.49
CA LEU A 828 24.33 -14.01 6.82
C LEU A 828 25.55 -14.23 7.72
N LEU A 829 26.63 -14.80 7.18
CA LEU A 829 27.85 -15.09 7.93
C LEU A 829 28.62 -13.82 8.32
N GLU A 830 28.66 -12.83 7.43
CA GLU A 830 29.23 -11.51 7.68
C GLU A 830 28.43 -10.75 8.74
N ALA A 831 27.10 -10.75 8.66
CA ALA A 831 26.21 -10.16 9.67
C ALA A 831 26.38 -10.79 11.07
N GLN A 832 26.70 -12.08 11.16
CA GLN A 832 26.96 -12.78 12.43
C GLN A 832 28.38 -12.57 12.99
N GLY A 833 29.18 -11.67 12.40
CA GLY A 833 30.55 -11.38 12.86
C GLY A 833 31.51 -12.57 12.75
N ARG A 834 31.15 -13.61 11.98
CA ARG A 834 31.98 -14.81 11.80
C ARG A 834 32.92 -14.57 10.62
N ALA A 835 34.07 -13.94 10.91
CA ALA A 835 35.15 -13.77 9.94
C ALA A 835 35.50 -15.09 9.24
N THR A 836 35.46 -15.06 7.91
CA THR A 836 35.51 -16.19 6.98
C THR A 836 36.77 -17.05 7.10
N LYS A 837 36.66 -18.18 7.82
CA LYS A 837 37.51 -19.36 7.59
C LYS A 837 36.81 -20.44 6.75
N GLY A 838 35.52 -20.28 6.44
CA GLY A 838 34.73 -21.20 5.62
C GLY A 838 34.41 -20.63 4.23
N LYS A 839 34.18 -21.52 3.25
CA LYS A 839 33.68 -21.16 1.91
C LYS A 839 32.22 -20.72 2.04
N ALA A 840 31.99 -19.41 2.12
CA ALA A 840 30.66 -18.84 2.02
C ALA A 840 30.27 -18.67 0.55
N ILE A 841 28.98 -18.72 0.25
CA ILE A 841 28.46 -18.52 -1.11
C ILE A 841 27.77 -17.16 -1.23
N ASP A 842 27.90 -16.56 -2.41
CA ASP A 842 27.23 -15.30 -2.75
C ASP A 842 26.00 -15.63 -3.60
N LEU A 843 24.81 -15.49 -3.02
CA LEU A 843 23.54 -15.81 -3.68
C LEU A 843 22.92 -14.52 -4.18
N GLU A 844 23.04 -14.24 -5.49
CA GLU A 844 22.58 -12.98 -6.09
C GLU A 844 21.09 -13.02 -6.47
N ASP A 845 20.66 -14.03 -7.24
CA ASP A 845 19.28 -14.16 -7.72
C ASP A 845 18.65 -15.40 -7.10
N ILE A 846 17.78 -15.20 -6.11
CA ILE A 846 17.06 -16.27 -5.41
C ILE A 846 15.56 -16.11 -5.67
N LYS A 847 14.92 -17.20 -6.07
CA LYS A 847 13.46 -17.33 -6.15
C LYS A 847 12.98 -18.35 -5.13
N PHE A 848 12.08 -17.94 -4.25
CA PHE A 848 11.51 -18.82 -3.24
C PHE A 848 10.14 -19.35 -3.66
N HIS A 849 9.78 -20.51 -3.13
CA HIS A 849 8.40 -20.97 -3.11
C HIS A 849 7.55 -20.05 -2.23
N GLN A 850 6.25 -19.92 -2.53
CA GLN A 850 5.29 -19.11 -1.76
C GLN A 850 5.21 -19.46 -0.26
N CYS A 851 5.71 -20.63 0.11
CA CYS A 851 5.69 -21.08 1.50
C CYS A 851 6.72 -20.38 2.40
N VAL A 852 7.69 -19.69 1.79
CA VAL A 852 8.76 -18.96 2.49
C VAL A 852 8.28 -17.58 2.89
N ARG A 853 8.49 -17.25 4.16
CA ARG A 853 8.17 -15.92 4.72
C ARG A 853 9.23 -14.92 4.30
N LEU A 854 9.04 -14.28 3.15
CA LEU A 854 9.99 -13.32 2.56
C LEU A 854 10.41 -12.21 3.52
N ALA A 855 9.45 -11.65 4.28
CA ALA A 855 9.73 -10.63 5.29
C ALA A 855 10.76 -11.06 6.35
N ARG A 856 10.79 -12.36 6.72
CA ARG A 856 11.81 -12.87 7.65
C ARG A 856 13.17 -12.99 6.99
N PHE A 857 13.20 -13.51 5.76
CA PHE A 857 14.44 -13.64 5.00
C PHE A 857 15.09 -12.28 4.71
N GLU A 858 14.31 -11.24 4.46
CA GLU A 858 14.84 -9.88 4.25
C GLU A 858 15.46 -9.29 5.53
N ASN A 859 14.87 -9.57 6.70
CA ASN A 859 15.35 -9.06 7.98
C ASN A 859 16.63 -9.77 8.47
N ASP A 860 16.63 -11.10 8.53
CA ASP A 860 17.69 -11.87 9.21
C ASP A 860 18.31 -12.97 8.33
N ARG A 861 17.97 -13.01 7.03
CA ARG A 861 18.41 -14.04 6.06
C ARG A 861 18.05 -15.46 6.48
N THR A 862 17.04 -15.65 7.35
CA THR A 862 16.52 -16.96 7.73
C THR A 862 15.42 -17.41 6.78
N ILE A 863 15.61 -18.59 6.16
CA ILE A 863 14.59 -19.22 5.34
C ILE A 863 13.61 -19.97 6.25
N SER A 864 12.46 -19.36 6.55
CA SER A 864 11.41 -19.88 7.43
C SER A 864 10.14 -20.17 6.62
N PHE A 865 9.60 -21.38 6.71
CA PHE A 865 8.46 -21.82 5.87
C PHE A 865 7.65 -22.95 6.52
N ILE A 866 6.40 -23.10 6.10
CA ILE A 866 5.60 -24.30 6.36
C ILE A 866 5.61 -25.12 5.07
N PRO A 867 6.26 -26.30 5.00
CA PRO A 867 6.42 -27.01 3.73
C PRO A 867 5.11 -27.59 3.22
N PRO A 868 4.80 -27.48 1.91
CA PRO A 868 3.80 -28.34 1.26
C PRO A 868 4.08 -29.81 1.57
N ASP A 869 3.06 -30.66 1.45
CA ASP A 869 3.25 -32.09 1.64
C ASP A 869 3.77 -32.78 0.38
N GLY A 870 4.69 -33.74 0.51
CA GLY A 870 5.31 -34.43 -0.61
C GLY A 870 6.40 -33.62 -1.33
N ALA A 871 6.54 -33.81 -2.65
CA ALA A 871 7.59 -33.17 -3.45
C ALA A 871 7.26 -31.73 -3.86
N PHE A 872 8.21 -30.81 -3.71
CA PHE A 872 8.14 -29.43 -4.19
C PHE A 872 9.53 -28.78 -4.28
N ASP A 873 9.69 -27.72 -5.07
CA ASP A 873 10.91 -26.92 -5.14
C ASP A 873 10.84 -25.78 -4.11
N LEU A 874 11.73 -25.75 -3.11
CA LEU A 874 11.73 -24.74 -2.05
C LEU A 874 12.30 -23.40 -2.53
N MET A 875 13.42 -23.46 -3.24
CA MET A 875 14.07 -22.28 -3.79
C MET A 875 14.91 -22.62 -5.01
N ASN A 876 14.99 -21.68 -5.94
CA ASN A 876 15.93 -21.68 -7.06
C ASN A 876 16.91 -20.53 -6.86
N TYR A 877 18.16 -20.74 -7.22
CA TYR A 877 19.20 -19.72 -7.12
C TYR A 877 20.09 -19.73 -8.36
N ARG A 878 20.59 -18.56 -8.73
CA ARG A 878 21.58 -18.42 -9.80
C ARG A 878 22.87 -17.84 -9.24
N LEU A 879 23.98 -18.34 -9.76
CA LEU A 879 25.32 -17.87 -9.41
C LEU A 879 26.05 -17.45 -10.68
N ASN A 880 26.66 -16.27 -10.64
CA ASN A 880 27.52 -15.74 -11.69
C ASN A 880 28.98 -16.18 -11.55
N THR A 881 29.26 -17.16 -10.69
CA THR A 881 30.59 -17.74 -10.53
C THR A 881 31.02 -18.39 -11.85
N GLN A 882 32.12 -17.91 -12.44
CA GLN A 882 32.70 -18.56 -13.62
C GLN A 882 33.26 -19.93 -13.25
N VAL A 883 32.66 -20.98 -13.79
CA VAL A 883 33.05 -22.37 -13.56
C VAL A 883 33.79 -22.89 -14.78
N LYS A 884 34.91 -23.57 -14.55
CA LYS A 884 35.58 -24.31 -15.62
C LYS A 884 34.73 -25.52 -16.05
N PRO A 885 34.69 -25.86 -17.34
CA PRO A 885 33.93 -27.01 -17.83
C PRO A 885 34.32 -28.30 -17.11
N LEU A 886 33.39 -28.90 -16.37
CA LEU A 886 33.61 -30.11 -15.57
C LEU A 886 33.98 -31.31 -16.44
N ILE A 887 33.42 -31.39 -17.64
CA ILE A 887 33.82 -32.32 -18.69
C ILE A 887 34.21 -31.48 -19.91
N TRP A 888 35.49 -31.46 -20.25
CA TRP A 888 35.98 -30.81 -21.45
C TRP A 888 35.99 -31.79 -22.60
N VAL A 889 35.37 -31.42 -23.72
CA VAL A 889 35.34 -32.23 -24.93
C VAL A 889 36.00 -31.47 -26.05
N GLU A 890 37.06 -32.03 -26.60
CA GLU A 890 37.73 -31.53 -27.79
C GLU A 890 37.47 -32.52 -28.92
N ALA A 891 36.87 -32.06 -30.02
CA ALA A 891 36.67 -32.87 -31.21
C ALA A 891 37.41 -32.24 -32.38
N GLN A 892 38.23 -33.05 -33.04
CA GLN A 892 38.94 -32.71 -34.27
C GLN A 892 38.30 -33.47 -35.41
N VAL A 893 37.89 -32.74 -36.45
CA VAL A 893 37.21 -33.29 -37.62
C VAL A 893 38.10 -33.13 -38.84
N GLU A 894 38.58 -34.23 -39.38
CA GLU A 894 39.37 -34.28 -40.61
C GLU A 894 38.48 -34.74 -41.77
N ARG A 895 38.14 -33.81 -42.67
CA ARG A 895 37.32 -34.10 -43.86
C ARG A 895 38.22 -34.41 -45.05
N HIS A 896 38.21 -35.66 -45.51
CA HIS A 896 38.84 -36.04 -46.76
C HIS A 896 37.83 -35.88 -47.90
N SER A 897 38.07 -34.91 -48.78
CA SER A 897 37.16 -34.55 -49.88
C SER A 897 36.66 -35.79 -50.65
N LYS A 898 35.34 -36.01 -50.65
CA LYS A 898 34.60 -37.06 -51.38
C LYS A 898 34.90 -38.51 -51.00
N SER A 899 35.41 -38.78 -49.79
CA SER A 899 35.69 -40.15 -49.35
C SER A 899 35.18 -40.43 -47.93
N ARG A 900 35.68 -39.69 -46.95
CA ARG A 900 35.41 -39.99 -45.53
C ARG A 900 35.59 -38.77 -44.64
N VAL A 901 34.90 -38.80 -43.50
CA VAL A 901 35.14 -37.89 -42.38
C VAL A 901 35.70 -38.70 -41.24
N GLU A 902 36.85 -38.28 -40.73
CA GLU A 902 37.43 -38.83 -39.52
C GLU A 902 37.23 -37.85 -38.37
N MET A 903 36.64 -38.33 -37.28
CA MET A 903 36.39 -37.56 -36.07
C MET A 903 37.16 -38.18 -34.90
N THR A 904 38.09 -37.42 -34.33
CA THR A 904 38.82 -37.79 -33.12
C THR A 904 38.37 -36.90 -31.97
N VAL A 905 37.81 -37.52 -30.92
CA VAL A 905 37.25 -36.83 -29.76
C VAL A 905 37.98 -37.22 -28.50
N LYS A 906 38.39 -36.22 -27.72
CA LYS A 906 38.99 -36.38 -26.39
C LYS A 906 38.06 -35.77 -25.36
N ALA A 907 37.63 -36.56 -24.39
CA ALA A 907 36.86 -36.10 -23.25
C ALA A 907 37.72 -36.17 -21.99
N ARG A 908 37.83 -35.06 -21.25
CA ARG A 908 38.61 -34.95 -20.01
C ARG A 908 37.72 -34.47 -18.86
N SER A 909 37.73 -35.18 -17.74
CA SER A 909 37.04 -34.77 -16.53
C SER A 909 37.91 -33.84 -15.67
N GLN A 910 37.42 -32.65 -15.37
CA GLN A 910 38.12 -31.56 -14.67
C GLN A 910 37.56 -31.28 -13.27
N PHE A 911 37.13 -32.31 -12.56
CA PHE A 911 36.68 -32.23 -11.17
C PHE A 911 37.51 -33.16 -10.27
N LYS A 912 37.26 -33.11 -8.96
CA LYS A 912 38.04 -33.84 -7.94
C LYS A 912 38.06 -35.34 -8.23
N GLU A 913 39.23 -35.97 -8.13
CA GLU A 913 39.44 -37.40 -8.39
C GLU A 913 38.57 -38.34 -7.54
N ARG A 914 38.19 -37.89 -6.33
CA ARG A 914 37.29 -38.62 -5.42
C ARG A 914 35.82 -38.63 -5.86
N SER A 915 35.47 -37.79 -6.83
CA SER A 915 34.12 -37.68 -7.38
C SER A 915 34.08 -38.38 -8.74
N THR A 916 32.92 -38.86 -9.12
CA THR A 916 32.71 -39.61 -10.36
C THR A 916 31.43 -39.12 -11.02
N ALA A 917 31.52 -38.78 -12.30
CA ALA A 917 30.34 -38.51 -13.10
C ALA A 917 29.71 -39.83 -13.56
N THR A 918 28.39 -39.94 -13.43
CA THR A 918 27.58 -41.08 -13.84
C THR A 918 26.74 -40.72 -15.04
N ASN A 919 26.41 -41.73 -15.87
CA ASN A 919 25.54 -41.59 -17.03
C ASN A 919 25.96 -40.42 -17.96
N VAL A 920 27.25 -40.34 -18.24
CA VAL A 920 27.78 -39.29 -19.13
C VAL A 920 27.39 -39.64 -20.56
N GLU A 921 26.73 -38.72 -21.25
CA GLU A 921 26.40 -38.83 -22.67
C GLU A 921 26.99 -37.63 -23.41
N ILE A 922 27.84 -37.89 -24.39
CA ILE A 922 28.44 -36.86 -25.24
C ILE A 922 27.84 -37.04 -26.63
N GLU A 923 27.04 -36.07 -27.05
CA GLU A 923 26.39 -36.02 -28.34
C GLU A 923 27.26 -35.22 -29.31
N LEU A 924 27.81 -35.91 -30.29
CA LEU A 924 28.70 -35.35 -31.30
C LEU A 924 27.93 -35.16 -32.60
N PRO A 925 27.77 -33.94 -33.11
CA PRO A 925 27.08 -33.73 -34.37
C PRO A 925 27.90 -34.27 -35.52
N VAL A 926 27.24 -34.93 -36.46
CA VAL A 926 27.86 -35.52 -37.65
C VAL A 926 27.18 -34.98 -38.92
N PRO A 927 27.81 -35.09 -40.10
CA PRO A 927 27.19 -34.68 -41.34
C PRO A 927 25.91 -35.50 -41.62
N TYR A 928 24.85 -34.85 -42.13
CA TYR A 928 23.56 -35.48 -42.45
C TYR A 928 23.67 -36.57 -43.54
N ASP A 929 24.71 -36.48 -44.38
CA ASP A 929 25.00 -37.43 -45.45
C ASP A 929 25.92 -38.58 -44.99
N ALA A 930 26.30 -38.62 -43.71
CA ALA A 930 27.18 -39.64 -43.18
C ALA A 930 26.50 -41.01 -43.08
N THR A 931 27.18 -42.04 -43.57
CA THR A 931 26.67 -43.42 -43.53
C THR A 931 27.66 -44.36 -42.82
N ASN A 932 27.11 -45.27 -42.01
CA ASN A 932 27.80 -46.37 -41.31
C ASN A 932 29.18 -46.01 -40.71
N PRO A 933 29.23 -45.45 -39.50
CA PRO A 933 30.50 -45.16 -38.85
C PRO A 933 31.22 -46.41 -38.35
N GLU A 934 32.54 -46.47 -38.56
CA GLU A 934 33.44 -47.33 -37.80
C GLU A 934 33.90 -46.60 -36.56
N VAL A 935 33.49 -47.06 -35.37
CA VAL A 935 33.76 -46.37 -34.10
C VAL A 935 34.65 -47.20 -33.19
N ARG A 936 35.66 -46.56 -32.60
CA ARG A 936 36.53 -47.11 -31.56
C ARG A 936 36.56 -46.19 -30.36
N THR A 937 36.26 -46.73 -29.18
CA THR A 937 36.23 -45.97 -27.92
C THR A 937 37.19 -46.57 -26.91
N SER A 938 37.93 -45.74 -26.17
CA SER A 938 38.78 -46.22 -25.06
C SER A 938 37.95 -46.65 -23.84
N MET A 939 36.73 -46.12 -23.70
CA MET A 939 35.80 -46.42 -22.62
C MET A 939 34.36 -46.15 -23.07
N GLY A 940 33.41 -46.88 -22.51
CA GLY A 940 31.99 -46.73 -22.84
C GLY A 940 31.62 -47.33 -24.19
N SER A 941 30.47 -46.92 -24.71
CA SER A 941 29.92 -47.36 -26.00
C SER A 941 29.45 -46.15 -26.79
N ALA A 942 29.67 -46.15 -28.10
CA ALA A 942 29.17 -45.11 -28.99
C ALA A 942 28.16 -45.70 -29.96
N ALA A 943 27.04 -45.00 -30.16
CA ALA A 943 25.97 -45.39 -31.05
C ALA A 943 25.66 -44.23 -32.01
N TYR A 944 25.45 -44.55 -33.28
CA TYR A 944 25.02 -43.59 -34.29
C TYR A 944 23.50 -43.40 -34.21
N ALA A 945 23.06 -42.16 -34.05
CA ALA A 945 21.67 -41.73 -33.99
C ALA A 945 21.35 -40.88 -35.23
N PRO A 946 21.04 -41.51 -36.38
CA PRO A 946 20.76 -40.81 -37.64
C PRO A 946 19.53 -39.90 -37.55
N GLU A 947 18.57 -40.18 -36.66
CA GLU A 947 17.39 -39.34 -36.42
C GLU A 947 17.70 -37.95 -35.87
N SER A 948 18.90 -37.77 -35.29
CA SER A 948 19.36 -36.51 -34.73
C SER A 948 20.68 -36.03 -35.33
N ASP A 949 21.10 -36.59 -36.46
CA ASP A 949 22.40 -36.34 -37.13
C ASP A 949 23.57 -36.35 -36.14
N ALA A 950 23.60 -37.31 -35.21
CA ALA A 950 24.57 -37.33 -34.12
C ALA A 950 25.16 -38.71 -33.82
N LEU A 951 26.40 -38.71 -33.32
CA LEU A 951 27.04 -39.86 -32.68
C LEU A 951 27.00 -39.67 -31.16
N VAL A 952 26.27 -40.56 -30.46
CA VAL A 952 26.09 -40.50 -29.01
C VAL A 952 27.08 -41.43 -28.31
N TRP A 953 28.04 -40.84 -27.59
CA TRP A 953 29.03 -41.57 -26.80
C TRP A 953 28.60 -41.64 -25.33
N LYS A 954 28.29 -42.86 -24.85
CA LYS A 954 27.81 -43.12 -23.49
C LYS A 954 28.90 -43.72 -22.63
N ILE A 955 29.19 -43.08 -21.49
CA ILE A 955 30.16 -43.52 -20.47
C ILE A 955 29.41 -43.66 -19.14
N LYS A 956 29.24 -44.90 -18.66
CA LYS A 956 28.51 -45.17 -17.41
C LYS A 956 29.13 -44.51 -16.18
N SER A 957 30.46 -44.51 -16.10
CA SER A 957 31.23 -44.00 -14.96
C SER A 957 32.49 -43.30 -15.44
N PHE A 958 32.61 -42.01 -15.13
CA PHE A 958 33.71 -41.15 -15.54
C PHE A 958 34.33 -40.48 -14.30
N PRO A 959 35.38 -41.08 -13.71
CA PRO A 959 36.07 -40.51 -12.54
C PRO A 959 36.71 -39.16 -12.85
N GLY A 960 36.85 -38.29 -11.85
CA GLY A 960 37.54 -37.00 -11.99
C GLY A 960 39.03 -37.17 -12.32
N GLY A 961 39.59 -36.26 -13.14
CA GLY A 961 41.00 -36.28 -13.54
C GLY A 961 41.37 -37.35 -14.57
N LYS A 962 40.38 -37.96 -15.22
CA LYS A 962 40.57 -38.96 -16.29
C LYS A 962 40.35 -38.36 -17.66
N GLU A 963 40.95 -39.00 -18.65
CA GLU A 963 40.79 -38.67 -20.06
C GLU A 963 40.46 -39.95 -20.83
N TYR A 964 39.45 -39.86 -21.68
CA TYR A 964 39.04 -40.92 -22.59
C TYR A 964 38.99 -40.39 -24.02
N MET A 965 39.13 -41.29 -24.98
CA MET A 965 39.16 -40.95 -26.40
C MET A 965 38.18 -41.80 -27.19
N LEU A 966 37.57 -41.18 -28.21
CA LEU A 966 36.73 -41.80 -29.22
C LEU A 966 37.31 -41.44 -30.60
N ARG A 967 37.36 -42.42 -31.49
CA ARG A 967 37.71 -42.22 -32.90
C ARG A 967 36.60 -42.83 -33.75
N ALA A 968 36.05 -42.05 -34.67
CA ALA A 968 34.99 -42.48 -35.58
C ALA A 968 35.35 -42.12 -37.02
N GLU A 969 35.17 -43.06 -37.94
CA GLU A 969 35.34 -42.86 -39.38
C GLU A 969 34.00 -43.04 -40.08
N PHE A 970 33.51 -41.99 -40.74
CA PHE A 970 32.27 -41.97 -41.50
C PHE A 970 32.57 -41.98 -42.99
N ARG A 971 31.77 -42.70 -43.77
CA ARG A 971 31.87 -42.67 -45.23
C ARG A 971 30.94 -41.59 -45.78
N LEU A 972 31.45 -40.79 -46.70
CA LEU A 972 30.68 -39.76 -47.40
C LEU A 972 30.24 -40.25 -48.80
N PRO A 973 29.04 -39.89 -49.26
CA PRO A 973 28.62 -40.13 -50.64
C PRO A 973 29.51 -39.38 -51.65
N THR A 974 29.71 -39.98 -52.82
CA THR A 974 30.54 -39.39 -53.89
C THR A 974 29.86 -38.20 -54.59
N ILE A 975 28.56 -38.04 -54.43
CA ILE A 975 27.72 -37.00 -55.04
C ILE A 975 27.45 -35.93 -53.98
N THR A 976 27.97 -34.73 -54.18
CA THR A 976 27.66 -33.56 -53.34
C THR A 976 26.26 -33.06 -53.69
N ALA A 977 25.38 -32.88 -52.70
CA ALA A 977 24.16 -32.09 -52.91
C ALA A 977 24.58 -30.67 -53.35
N GLU A 978 24.10 -30.23 -54.51
CA GLU A 978 24.32 -28.87 -55.01
C GLU A 978 23.67 -27.86 -54.03
N GLU A 979 24.44 -26.83 -53.67
CA GLU A 979 24.00 -25.62 -52.95
C GLU A 979 23.18 -25.83 -51.67
N ALA A 980 23.65 -26.65 -50.72
CA ALA A 980 23.17 -26.56 -49.35
C ALA A 980 23.76 -25.30 -48.67
N ALA A 981 22.89 -24.51 -48.03
CA ALA A 981 23.22 -23.38 -47.17
C ALA A 981 24.40 -23.71 -46.21
N PRO A 982 25.22 -22.72 -45.77
CA PRO A 982 26.36 -22.99 -44.91
C PRO A 982 25.95 -23.88 -43.74
N GLU A 983 26.50 -25.10 -43.69
CA GLU A 983 26.22 -26.11 -42.66
C GLU A 983 26.29 -25.42 -41.28
N ARG A 984 25.13 -25.20 -40.64
CA ARG A 984 25.09 -24.74 -39.25
C ARG A 984 25.74 -25.83 -38.42
N LYS A 985 27.02 -25.65 -38.05
CA LYS A 985 27.74 -26.57 -37.17
C LYS A 985 27.04 -26.56 -35.81
N ALA A 986 26.23 -27.59 -35.55
CA ALA A 986 25.67 -27.81 -34.23
C ALA A 986 26.81 -27.96 -33.19
N PRO A 987 26.61 -27.51 -31.94
CA PRO A 987 27.59 -27.72 -30.88
C PRO A 987 27.56 -29.17 -30.39
N ILE A 988 28.68 -29.61 -29.78
CA ILE A 988 28.73 -30.82 -28.97
C ILE A 988 27.91 -30.59 -27.72
N ARG A 989 26.99 -31.50 -27.40
CA ARG A 989 26.22 -31.46 -26.14
C ARG A 989 26.72 -32.53 -25.19
N VAL A 990 26.83 -32.20 -23.90
CA VAL A 990 27.24 -33.16 -22.87
C VAL A 990 26.20 -33.22 -21.77
N LYS A 991 25.71 -34.42 -21.46
CA LYS A 991 24.89 -34.72 -20.29
C LYS A 991 25.73 -35.48 -19.28
N PHE A 992 25.61 -35.15 -18.01
CA PHE A 992 26.25 -35.88 -16.92
C PHE A 992 25.54 -35.61 -15.60
N GLU A 993 25.76 -36.50 -14.63
CA GLU A 993 25.37 -36.29 -13.23
C GLU A 993 26.56 -36.62 -12.32
N ILE A 994 26.87 -35.77 -11.35
CA ILE A 994 27.93 -35.98 -10.35
C ILE A 994 27.26 -35.94 -8.97
N PRO A 995 27.04 -37.11 -8.34
CA PRO A 995 26.46 -37.17 -7.01
C PRO A 995 27.46 -36.73 -5.94
N TYR A 996 26.93 -36.22 -4.83
CA TYR A 996 27.66 -35.72 -3.65
C TYR A 996 28.67 -34.60 -3.98
N PHE A 997 28.39 -33.82 -5.03
CA PHE A 997 29.24 -32.73 -5.50
C PHE A 997 28.44 -31.45 -5.65
N THR A 998 29.04 -30.33 -5.25
CA THR A 998 28.57 -28.98 -5.54
C THR A 998 29.71 -28.20 -6.17
N VAL A 999 29.35 -27.43 -7.19
CA VAL A 999 30.23 -26.53 -7.92
C VAL A 999 30.35 -25.21 -7.18
N SER A 1000 29.23 -24.70 -6.66
CA SER A 1000 29.21 -23.45 -5.90
C SER A 1000 29.87 -23.55 -4.53
N GLY A 1001 29.88 -24.75 -3.95
CA GLY A 1001 30.21 -24.94 -2.54
C GLY A 1001 29.06 -24.61 -1.58
N ILE A 1002 27.82 -24.52 -2.05
CA ILE A 1002 26.62 -24.42 -1.20
C ILE A 1002 26.56 -25.59 -0.22
N GLN A 1003 26.18 -25.28 1.02
CA GLN A 1003 26.06 -26.22 2.12
C GLN A 1003 24.85 -25.89 2.97
N VAL A 1004 24.06 -26.92 3.25
CA VAL A 1004 22.99 -26.88 4.23
C VAL A 1004 23.60 -27.01 5.62
N ARG A 1005 23.57 -25.93 6.40
CA ARG A 1005 24.13 -25.87 7.76
C ARG A 1005 23.22 -26.53 8.78
N TYR A 1006 21.92 -26.28 8.66
CA TYR A 1006 20.90 -26.90 9.49
C TYR A 1006 19.53 -26.84 8.80
N LEU A 1007 18.67 -27.81 9.14
CA LEU A 1007 17.24 -27.78 8.89
C LEU A 1007 16.55 -28.06 10.23
N LYS A 1008 15.91 -27.04 10.81
CA LYS A 1008 15.14 -27.17 12.04
C LYS A 1008 13.68 -27.37 11.67
N ILE A 1009 13.03 -28.33 12.32
CA ILE A 1009 11.61 -28.65 12.13
C ILE A 1009 10.94 -28.42 13.47
N ILE A 1010 9.95 -27.52 13.52
CA ILE A 1010 9.28 -27.07 14.75
C ILE A 1010 7.80 -27.41 14.59
N GLU A 1011 7.29 -28.30 15.44
CA GLU A 1011 5.88 -28.69 15.46
C GLU A 1011 5.37 -28.68 16.90
N LYS A 1012 4.09 -28.34 17.11
CA LYS A 1012 3.47 -28.26 18.44
C LYS A 1012 3.50 -29.58 19.20
N SER A 1013 3.40 -30.69 18.48
CA SER A 1013 3.50 -32.05 19.06
C SER A 1013 4.92 -32.47 19.42
N GLY A 1014 5.95 -31.72 18.99
CA GLY A 1014 7.33 -31.95 19.37
C GLY A 1014 7.96 -33.25 18.86
N TYR A 1015 7.41 -33.88 17.81
CA TYR A 1015 8.01 -35.09 17.27
C TYR A 1015 9.42 -34.83 16.70
N GLN A 1016 10.24 -35.88 16.72
CA GLN A 1016 11.54 -35.86 16.06
C GLN A 1016 11.39 -36.23 14.59
N ALA A 1017 11.84 -35.36 13.68
CA ALA A 1017 11.92 -35.63 12.26
C ALA A 1017 13.36 -35.90 11.82
N LEU A 1018 13.52 -36.70 10.76
CA LEU A 1018 14.82 -37.08 10.19
C LEU A 1018 15.07 -36.32 8.88
N PRO A 1019 15.95 -35.30 8.88
CA PRO A 1019 16.34 -34.59 7.66
C PRO A 1019 17.48 -35.31 6.94
N TRP A 1020 17.31 -35.53 5.64
CA TRP A 1020 18.29 -36.08 4.72
C TRP A 1020 18.67 -35.01 3.71
N VAL A 1021 19.96 -34.90 3.38
CA VAL A 1021 20.44 -34.00 2.35
C VAL A 1021 21.35 -34.74 1.37
N ARG A 1022 21.13 -34.53 0.07
CA ARG A 1022 22.08 -34.94 -0.97
C ARG A 1022 22.36 -33.79 -1.92
N TYR A 1023 23.56 -33.80 -2.47
CA TYR A 1023 24.04 -32.79 -3.41
C TYR A 1023 24.25 -33.44 -4.76
N ILE A 1024 23.76 -32.82 -5.83
CA ILE A 1024 23.84 -33.36 -7.18
C ILE A 1024 24.24 -32.21 -8.11
N THR A 1025 25.29 -32.41 -8.90
CA THR A 1025 25.63 -31.49 -9.99
C THR A 1025 25.31 -32.18 -11.31
N MET A 1026 24.59 -31.51 -12.21
CA MET A 1026 24.25 -32.02 -13.53
C MET A 1026 24.57 -31.00 -14.63
N ALA A 1027 24.60 -31.46 -15.86
CA ALA A 1027 24.68 -30.59 -17.03
C ALA A 1027 23.34 -29.87 -17.25
N GLY A 1028 23.38 -28.54 -17.41
CA GLY A 1028 22.28 -27.77 -17.96
C GLY A 1028 22.46 -27.60 -19.48
N GLU A 1029 22.46 -26.37 -19.96
CA GLU A 1029 22.89 -26.02 -21.32
C GLU A 1029 24.42 -26.15 -21.43
N TYR A 1030 24.90 -27.35 -21.74
CA TYR A 1030 26.33 -27.66 -21.76
C TYR A 1030 26.81 -27.94 -23.19
N GLU A 1031 27.25 -26.88 -23.86
CA GLU A 1031 27.54 -26.83 -25.29
C GLU A 1031 29.00 -26.44 -25.58
N LEU A 1032 29.67 -27.22 -26.41
CA LEU A 1032 31.02 -26.93 -26.90
C LEU A 1032 31.01 -26.87 -28.43
N ARG A 1033 31.27 -25.69 -29.01
CA ARG A 1033 31.32 -25.55 -30.46
C ARG A 1033 32.59 -26.23 -31.00
N LEU A 1034 32.42 -26.97 -32.09
CA LEU A 1034 33.51 -27.64 -32.79
C LEU A 1034 34.58 -26.64 -33.23
N ILE A 1035 35.85 -27.04 -33.07
CA ILE A 1035 37.04 -26.31 -33.53
C ILE A 1035 37.14 -26.39 -35.06
#